data_AF-A0A4S2ULR9-F1
#
_entry.id   AF-A0A4S2ULR9-F1
#
_cell.length_a   1.000
_cell.length_b   1.000
_cell.length_c   1.000
_cell.angle_alpha   90.00
_cell.angle_beta   90.00
_cell.angle_gamma   90.00
#
_symmetry.space_group_name_H-M   'P 1'
#
loop_
_entity.id
_entity.type
_entity.pdbx_description
1 polymer ?
#
loop_
_entity_poly.entity_id
_entity_poly.type
_entity_poly.pdbx_seq_one_letter_code
_entity_poly.pdbx_strand_id
1 'polypeptide(L)'
;MSFTLIPITGTYLNGATPRTGTVQLQLTGALYNQGVTADRQPKIVSLVNGEISTSFVATNDPDTLPVGGGTVEVTETLSGLPTVTYLIALPYNGGPVNLQTAPRLSAEDVPGPAMIAQPLNERGRPNGYAGLDGSGRVFRDQLPADLGGGGSGGGGVVISGQATDIQPLGSRAAGSTGMAADASHVHEVPPLHQLKPPTAPVAMGGQRLTGLAAGVDPQDAATMAQIGQSVLGWVNVKDKAYGAKGDGVTNDTAAIQAALNACAPGGIVYIPEGVYRTSAPLTPPPAVTVRGSHANMMAVPGLVDPPCYLQPLPTFTGTAMIVLKDQQAGAYPSGSAEHRIENLMLDGSTLDGTKPVDGVYAEGNIQNVRLLNVTIRRMSNNGIVTAGKANVFPSNWRMSNVIVDSCRANGVAITRLADLTMLDCQVVGSWGHGIVLDNIANGLVIGCRSEWNGNHGIRLTGAWGNGTGSGGLLMSACATDRNGWNGVHIDASGAAPLTISGLMTRRDGRNGGTGGGSYAGFAVASATAPVLVDALTCYPGTDDDGTGVASPQYGAYLTGASQVQIGGGYLHAVEDGLKDSTVGGSVAVGAEVTVRSGASNTTSDRLRRYTRETNVTINSLLGETPFFIAHRGSGMEYPEHTMAAYESAVAGGVKAIEVSVQVTADGVLVCCHDQTLERTTNGVGNVSAWTYQALRNKVRTNLRPLLGDGWIEQEIPTLKDVLDRFLGRVVIFLEAKSNVSVPIVQKMLTDFYPHANQSLVWKGHYQGTSFPWAKAHNMATWAYVDANTTDAQMDAISTQPDMWGVPHTMTDTRIGQIVARNKPTICWEVHRRSDVTRLSALGVRGMMCAQLQYVRGTTQLGTTDDWDTSVKAPGDMGTVLYTNNRALKYAGDGSVHFDVVGAAALIGSRSLPTFPTNGYRILFKMKYEGLPASNEHAGIAFGKVADDSYRFDLANPSGGYHVVMRGSGQMQLYTHAAGSTTGTAIGTATTTAPVAGQWMSFQIDVTPTQVILSRTDVGPVVTITADNTDYRGGYLHLTAGSVGSLANRPHWQDLIVTPL
;
A
#
# COMPACT_ATOMS: atom_id res chain seq x y z
N MET A 1 1.11 11.83 -26.18
CA MET A 1 0.03 11.74 -25.16
C MET A 1 -1.19 11.12 -25.83
N SER A 2 -1.79 10.10 -25.23
CA SER A 2 -3.01 9.48 -25.73
C SER A 2 -4.14 9.81 -24.76
N PHE A 3 -5.11 10.60 -25.21
CA PHE A 3 -6.28 10.94 -24.41
C PHE A 3 -7.22 9.73 -24.41
N THR A 4 -7.48 9.17 -23.24
CA THR A 4 -8.40 8.05 -23.05
C THR A 4 -9.77 8.63 -22.72
N LEU A 5 -10.80 8.12 -23.40
CA LEU A 5 -12.19 8.51 -23.19
C LEU A 5 -12.55 8.48 -21.71
N ILE A 6 -13.11 9.58 -21.21
CA ILE A 6 -13.93 9.54 -20.01
C ILE A 6 -15.28 10.11 -20.38
N PRO A 7 -16.36 9.35 -20.23
CA PRO A 7 -17.71 9.89 -20.24
C PRO A 7 -17.75 11.14 -19.36
N ILE A 8 -18.04 12.31 -19.90
CA ILE A 8 -18.53 13.38 -19.03
C ILE A 8 -19.94 12.92 -18.66
N THR A 9 -20.07 12.15 -17.58
CA THR A 9 -21.36 11.90 -16.94
C THR A 9 -21.76 13.14 -16.15
N GLY A 10 -21.89 14.25 -16.87
CA GLY A 10 -22.63 15.41 -16.45
C GLY A 10 -23.92 15.35 -17.23
N THR A 11 -24.95 14.74 -16.66
CA THR A 11 -26.28 14.81 -17.27
C THR A 11 -26.64 16.29 -17.33
N TYR A 12 -26.61 16.90 -18.52
CA TYR A 12 -27.07 18.29 -18.69
C TYR A 12 -28.58 18.28 -18.58
N LEU A 13 -29.02 18.36 -17.33
CA LEU A 13 -30.41 18.32 -16.95
C LEU A 13 -30.96 19.74 -16.96
N ASN A 14 -32.09 19.95 -17.65
CA ASN A 14 -32.95 21.09 -17.33
C ASN A 14 -33.98 20.60 -16.30
N GLY A 15 -33.59 20.56 -15.03
CA GLY A 15 -34.35 19.85 -14.01
C GLY A 15 -33.99 18.36 -13.97
N ALA A 16 -34.89 17.46 -14.39
CA ALA A 16 -34.69 15.99 -14.28
C ALA A 16 -34.60 15.24 -15.63
N THR A 17 -34.54 15.94 -16.77
CA THR A 17 -34.53 15.31 -18.11
C THR A 17 -33.22 15.60 -18.87
N PRO A 18 -32.48 14.58 -19.37
CA PRO A 18 -31.25 14.77 -20.14
C PRO A 18 -31.50 15.42 -21.50
N ARG A 19 -30.64 16.36 -21.92
CA ARG A 19 -30.67 16.97 -23.28
C ARG A 19 -29.73 16.25 -24.26
N THR A 20 -30.09 16.27 -25.55
CA THR A 20 -29.25 15.87 -26.70
C THR A 20 -28.99 17.08 -27.60
N GLY A 21 -27.78 17.22 -28.16
CA GLY A 21 -27.36 18.40 -28.96
C GLY A 21 -25.96 18.28 -29.57
N THR A 22 -25.41 19.34 -30.16
CA THR A 22 -24.05 19.38 -30.72
C THR A 22 -23.21 20.40 -29.95
N VAL A 23 -21.96 20.08 -29.57
CA VAL A 23 -21.07 20.95 -28.79
C VAL A 23 -19.83 21.31 -29.61
N GLN A 24 -19.62 22.59 -29.88
CA GLN A 24 -18.35 23.01 -30.48
C GLN A 24 -17.30 23.20 -29.38
N LEU A 25 -16.16 22.52 -29.54
CA LEU A 25 -14.98 22.66 -28.68
C LEU A 25 -13.90 23.42 -29.46
N GLN A 26 -13.68 24.67 -29.10
CA GLN A 26 -12.57 25.44 -29.64
C GLN A 26 -11.40 25.39 -28.65
N LEU A 27 -10.26 24.89 -29.09
CA LEU A 27 -9.04 24.82 -28.29
C LEU A 27 -8.12 25.98 -28.70
N THR A 28 -7.82 26.86 -27.76
CA THR A 28 -6.93 28.01 -27.98
C THR A 28 -5.80 28.00 -26.96
N GLY A 29 -4.92 27.00 -27.02
CA GLY A 29 -3.75 26.89 -26.14
C GLY A 29 -2.44 27.22 -26.85
N ALA A 30 -1.58 28.05 -26.24
CA ALA A 30 -0.19 28.24 -26.66
C ALA A 30 0.75 27.41 -25.76
N LEU A 31 1.45 26.43 -26.33
CA LEU A 31 2.62 25.82 -25.68
C LEU A 31 3.79 26.82 -25.79
N TYR A 32 4.23 27.39 -24.66
CA TYR A 32 5.37 28.31 -24.66
C TYR A 32 6.67 27.55 -24.38
N ASN A 33 7.48 27.37 -25.42
CA ASN A 33 8.91 27.12 -25.31
C ASN A 33 9.64 27.84 -26.46
N GLN A 34 10.59 28.71 -26.12
CA GLN A 34 11.46 29.46 -27.05
C GLN A 34 10.82 29.96 -28.37
N GLY A 35 9.60 30.50 -28.31
CA GLY A 35 9.00 31.24 -29.43
C GLY A 35 8.32 30.44 -30.55
N VAL A 36 8.03 29.14 -30.39
CA VAL A 36 7.23 28.37 -31.38
C VAL A 36 5.83 28.04 -30.84
N THR A 37 4.78 28.40 -31.57
CA THR A 37 3.36 28.14 -31.23
C THR A 37 2.82 26.95 -32.04
N ALA A 38 2.29 25.91 -31.38
CA ALA A 38 1.64 24.78 -32.05
C ALA A 38 0.12 24.99 -32.23
N ASP A 39 -0.38 24.54 -33.39
CA ASP A 39 -1.76 24.36 -33.91
C ASP A 39 -2.98 25.04 -33.22
N ARG A 40 -3.78 25.80 -34.00
CA ARG A 40 -4.94 26.61 -33.55
C ARG A 40 -6.29 26.20 -34.17
N GLN A 41 -6.44 24.97 -34.66
CA GLN A 41 -7.68 24.57 -35.38
C GLN A 41 -8.82 24.13 -34.42
N PRO A 42 -10.01 24.75 -34.48
CA PRO A 42 -11.17 24.35 -33.68
C PRO A 42 -11.74 22.98 -34.10
N LYS A 43 -12.32 22.21 -33.15
CA LYS A 43 -12.92 20.89 -33.43
C LYS A 43 -14.39 20.82 -32.97
N ILE A 44 -15.24 20.32 -33.85
CA ILE A 44 -16.68 20.18 -33.59
C ILE A 44 -16.97 18.74 -33.14
N VAL A 45 -17.67 18.56 -32.01
CA VAL A 45 -18.06 17.24 -31.49
C VAL A 45 -19.56 17.20 -31.15
N SER A 46 -20.19 16.04 -31.27
CA SER A 46 -21.65 15.90 -31.06
C SER A 46 -21.95 15.30 -29.69
N LEU A 47 -22.96 15.83 -28.98
CA LEU A 47 -23.44 15.32 -27.69
C LEU A 47 -24.39 14.14 -27.96
N VAL A 48 -23.99 12.92 -27.62
CA VAL A 48 -24.83 11.72 -27.78
C VAL A 48 -25.12 11.16 -26.40
N ASN A 49 -26.39 11.14 -25.99
CA ASN A 49 -26.85 10.67 -24.68
C ASN A 49 -26.16 11.33 -23.47
N GLY A 50 -25.78 12.61 -23.58
CA GLY A 50 -25.15 13.37 -22.51
C GLY A 50 -23.64 13.21 -22.40
N GLU A 51 -23.00 12.43 -23.28
CA GLU A 51 -21.56 12.21 -23.28
C GLU A 51 -20.88 12.84 -24.51
N ILE A 52 -19.65 13.32 -24.32
CA ILE A 52 -18.75 13.86 -25.36
C ILE A 52 -17.42 13.12 -25.25
N SER A 53 -16.80 12.72 -26.37
CA SER A 53 -15.44 12.17 -26.37
C SER A 53 -14.61 12.64 -27.56
N THR A 54 -13.30 12.87 -27.35
CA THR A 54 -12.33 13.26 -28.39
C THR A 54 -10.90 12.87 -27.99
N SER A 55 -9.96 12.81 -28.95
CA SER A 55 -8.53 12.53 -28.69
C SER A 55 -7.60 13.46 -29.48
N PHE A 56 -6.45 13.83 -28.89
CA PHE A 56 -5.41 14.65 -29.53
C PHE A 56 -4.07 13.90 -29.60
N VAL A 57 -3.29 14.14 -30.64
CA VAL A 57 -1.94 13.59 -30.79
C VAL A 57 -0.95 14.70 -30.44
N ALA A 58 -0.26 14.58 -29.31
CA ALA A 58 0.91 15.42 -29.05
C ALA A 58 2.07 14.92 -29.93
N THR A 59 2.64 15.78 -30.78
CA THR A 59 3.89 15.48 -31.50
C THR A 59 5.04 15.59 -30.52
N ASN A 60 5.62 14.44 -30.16
CA ASN A 60 6.65 14.34 -29.13
C ASN A 60 8.02 14.77 -29.72
N ASP A 61 8.44 16.01 -29.47
CA ASP A 61 9.87 16.37 -29.49
C ASP A 61 10.34 16.53 -28.03
N PRO A 62 11.16 15.59 -27.51
CA PRO A 62 11.56 15.58 -26.10
C PRO A 62 12.43 16.77 -25.67
N ASP A 63 12.94 17.59 -26.60
CA ASP A 63 13.68 18.81 -26.25
C ASP A 63 12.77 20.03 -26.01
N THR A 64 11.43 19.87 -26.14
CA THR A 64 10.49 21.00 -26.04
C THR A 64 9.51 21.00 -24.85
N LEU A 65 9.50 19.98 -23.97
CA LEU A 65 8.62 20.00 -22.79
C LEU A 65 9.39 20.29 -21.49
N PRO A 66 9.06 21.37 -20.74
CA PRO A 66 9.69 21.64 -19.45
C PRO A 66 9.16 20.71 -18.35
N VAL A 67 9.98 20.50 -17.32
CA VAL A 67 9.65 19.80 -16.08
C VAL A 67 8.57 20.59 -15.33
N GLY A 68 7.28 20.25 -15.50
CA GLY A 68 6.17 20.96 -14.84
C GLY A 68 4.73 20.76 -15.35
N GLY A 69 4.49 20.15 -16.52
CA GLY A 69 3.13 20.09 -17.11
C GLY A 69 2.70 21.43 -17.75
N GLY A 70 1.68 21.40 -18.63
CA GLY A 70 1.21 22.57 -19.41
C GLY A 70 -0.30 22.83 -19.27
N THR A 71 -0.83 23.94 -19.76
CA THR A 71 -2.28 24.24 -19.72
C THR A 71 -2.89 24.39 -21.12
N VAL A 72 -4.18 24.06 -21.26
CA VAL A 72 -4.93 24.16 -22.54
C VAL A 72 -6.25 24.89 -22.30
N GLU A 73 -6.56 25.89 -23.14
CA GLU A 73 -7.83 26.62 -23.13
C GLU A 73 -8.89 25.87 -23.93
N VAL A 74 -10.07 25.69 -23.33
CA VAL A 74 -11.24 25.04 -23.92
C VAL A 74 -12.41 26.02 -23.88
N THR A 75 -12.94 26.35 -25.05
CA THR A 75 -14.16 27.12 -25.21
C THR A 75 -15.31 26.20 -25.62
N GLU A 76 -16.35 26.15 -24.79
CA GLU A 76 -17.57 25.39 -25.00
C GLU A 76 -18.71 26.32 -25.40
N THR A 77 -19.28 26.09 -26.59
CA THR A 77 -20.49 26.78 -27.03
C THR A 77 -21.62 25.77 -27.22
N LEU A 78 -22.66 25.88 -26.38
CA LEU A 78 -23.90 25.11 -26.51
C LEU A 78 -25.05 26.01 -26.98
N SER A 79 -25.82 25.52 -27.96
CA SER A 79 -26.96 26.25 -28.51
C SER A 79 -27.99 26.58 -27.41
N GLY A 80 -28.23 27.87 -27.19
CA GLY A 80 -29.16 28.38 -26.18
C GLY A 80 -28.59 28.55 -24.77
N LEU A 81 -27.27 28.38 -24.56
CA LEU A 81 -26.58 28.70 -23.31
C LEU A 81 -25.40 29.67 -23.56
N PRO A 82 -24.96 30.42 -22.54
CA PRO A 82 -23.77 31.26 -22.65
C PRO A 82 -22.54 30.40 -22.98
N THR A 83 -21.69 30.88 -23.89
CA THR A 83 -20.38 30.30 -24.16
C THR A 83 -19.51 30.37 -22.91
N VAL A 84 -18.85 29.27 -22.56
CA VAL A 84 -17.95 29.18 -21.40
C VAL A 84 -16.54 28.85 -21.87
N THR A 85 -15.55 29.61 -21.41
CA THR A 85 -14.12 29.35 -21.69
C THR A 85 -13.39 29.07 -20.39
N TYR A 86 -12.54 28.04 -20.37
CA TYR A 86 -11.79 27.64 -19.18
C TYR A 86 -10.46 26.96 -19.52
N LEU A 87 -9.48 27.02 -18.61
CA LEU A 87 -8.16 26.39 -18.76
C LEU A 87 -8.09 25.05 -18.01
N ILE A 88 -7.40 24.08 -18.61
CA ILE A 88 -7.19 22.74 -18.05
C ILE A 88 -5.69 22.46 -17.95
N ALA A 89 -5.23 22.02 -16.78
CA ALA A 89 -3.84 21.61 -16.56
C ALA A 89 -3.58 20.16 -17.01
N LEU A 90 -2.48 19.95 -17.74
CA LEU A 90 -2.00 18.66 -18.23
C LEU A 90 -0.88 18.14 -17.31
N PRO A 91 -0.98 16.89 -16.81
CA PRO A 91 0.06 16.29 -15.99
C PRO A 91 1.32 16.00 -16.81
N TYR A 92 2.48 16.20 -16.19
CA TYR A 92 3.82 16.09 -16.78
C TYR A 92 4.09 14.75 -17.52
N ASN A 93 3.42 13.68 -17.13
CA ASN A 93 3.69 12.33 -17.65
C ASN A 93 2.79 11.92 -18.83
N GLY A 94 1.97 12.84 -19.37
CA GLY A 94 1.24 12.61 -20.62
C GLY A 94 0.13 11.56 -20.61
N GLY A 95 -0.39 11.22 -19.42
CA GLY A 95 -1.53 10.32 -19.23
C GLY A 95 -2.88 10.97 -19.59
N PRO A 96 -3.96 10.17 -19.70
CA PRO A 96 -5.30 10.66 -20.05
C PRO A 96 -5.86 11.65 -19.01
N VAL A 97 -6.47 12.73 -19.48
CA VAL A 97 -7.02 13.81 -18.63
C VAL A 97 -8.54 13.79 -18.64
N ASN A 98 -9.16 13.68 -17.46
CA ASN A 98 -10.62 13.72 -17.28
C ASN A 98 -11.13 15.16 -17.25
N LEU A 99 -11.88 15.62 -18.26
CA LEU A 99 -12.42 16.99 -18.30
C LEU A 99 -13.43 17.30 -17.17
N GLN A 100 -14.01 16.26 -16.54
CA GLN A 100 -14.97 16.41 -15.45
C GLN A 100 -14.30 16.60 -14.08
N THR A 101 -13.12 16.01 -13.87
CA THR A 101 -12.39 16.07 -12.59
C THR A 101 -11.06 16.80 -12.69
N ALA A 102 -10.63 17.21 -13.89
CA ALA A 102 -9.44 18.03 -14.06
C ALA A 102 -9.68 19.38 -13.38
N PRO A 103 -8.68 19.92 -12.65
CA PRO A 103 -8.81 21.21 -12.00
C PRO A 103 -9.13 22.27 -13.05
N ARG A 104 -10.33 22.84 -12.99
CA ARG A 104 -10.74 23.98 -13.82
C ARG A 104 -10.20 25.22 -13.14
N LEU A 105 -9.33 25.95 -13.81
CA LEU A 105 -9.00 27.29 -13.34
C LEU A 105 -10.24 28.15 -13.59
N SER A 106 -10.74 28.80 -12.53
CA SER A 106 -11.95 29.60 -12.62
C SER A 106 -11.69 30.82 -13.52
N ALA A 107 -12.71 31.39 -14.14
CA ALA A 107 -12.54 32.55 -15.03
C ALA A 107 -11.96 33.79 -14.30
N GLU A 108 -11.95 33.80 -12.97
CA GLU A 108 -11.29 34.83 -12.15
C GLU A 108 -9.77 34.62 -12.03
N ASP A 109 -9.27 33.43 -12.37
CA ASP A 109 -7.84 33.05 -12.34
C ASP A 109 -7.16 33.13 -13.72
N VAL A 110 -7.84 33.67 -14.75
CA VAL A 110 -7.29 33.87 -16.10
C VAL A 110 -7.06 35.35 -16.36
N PRO A 111 -5.83 35.88 -16.21
CA PRO A 111 -5.51 37.25 -16.61
C PRO A 111 -5.56 37.34 -18.14
N GLY A 112 -6.15 38.41 -18.67
CA GLY A 112 -6.25 38.67 -20.11
C GLY A 112 -4.90 38.62 -20.86
N PRO A 113 -4.92 38.68 -22.20
CA PRO A 113 -3.90 38.12 -23.10
C PRO A 113 -2.52 38.82 -23.14
N ALA A 114 -2.06 39.41 -22.05
CA ALA A 114 -0.72 39.96 -21.92
C ALA A 114 -0.02 39.41 -20.66
N MET A 115 0.95 38.50 -20.89
CA MET A 115 2.04 38.11 -19.99
C MET A 115 1.69 37.18 -18.80
N ILE A 116 1.95 35.87 -18.95
CA ILE A 116 1.95 34.88 -17.86
C ILE A 116 3.38 34.78 -17.28
N ALA A 117 3.55 35.08 -15.99
CA ALA A 117 4.80 34.94 -15.24
C ALA A 117 4.70 33.79 -14.19
N GLN A 118 5.80 33.05 -13.99
CA GLN A 118 5.89 31.88 -13.10
C GLN A 118 5.71 32.23 -11.60
N PRO A 119 5.22 31.29 -10.75
CA PRO A 119 5.00 31.57 -9.34
C PRO A 119 6.34 31.75 -8.60
N LEU A 120 6.41 32.84 -7.86
CA LEU A 120 7.52 33.20 -7.00
C LEU A 120 7.15 32.88 -5.54
N ASN A 121 8.10 32.54 -4.68
CA ASN A 121 7.82 32.45 -3.24
C ASN A 121 7.55 33.86 -2.63
N GLU A 122 7.28 33.94 -1.32
CA GLU A 122 6.90 35.18 -0.58
C GLU A 122 7.92 36.34 -0.68
N ARG A 123 9.04 36.17 -1.40
CA ARG A 123 10.01 37.23 -1.72
C ARG A 123 10.32 37.38 -3.22
N GLY A 124 9.51 36.83 -4.12
CA GLY A 124 9.60 37.18 -5.54
C GLY A 124 10.70 36.48 -6.35
N ARG A 125 11.10 35.22 -6.06
CA ARG A 125 11.98 34.41 -6.95
C ARG A 125 11.44 33.00 -7.29
N PRO A 126 11.75 32.43 -8.49
CA PRO A 126 11.20 31.14 -8.98
C PRO A 126 11.88 29.93 -8.34
N ASN A 127 11.14 28.86 -8.06
CA ASN A 127 11.62 27.71 -7.29
C ASN A 127 11.83 26.47 -8.19
N GLY A 128 13.07 25.97 -8.28
CA GLY A 128 13.44 24.74 -8.97
C GLY A 128 14.55 23.98 -8.24
N TYR A 129 14.18 22.80 -7.72
CA TYR A 129 14.98 21.69 -7.18
C TYR A 129 15.65 21.77 -5.80
N ALA A 130 15.71 20.58 -5.19
CA ALA A 130 15.80 20.26 -3.76
C ALA A 130 17.16 19.68 -3.34
N GLY A 131 17.41 19.64 -2.02
CA GLY A 131 18.50 18.88 -1.36
C GLY A 131 19.09 19.66 -0.18
N LEU A 132 18.59 19.49 1.05
CA LEU A 132 19.04 18.56 2.10
C LEU A 132 20.36 18.94 2.79
N ASP A 133 20.31 18.86 4.12
CA ASP A 133 21.33 19.13 5.13
C ASP A 133 21.60 20.61 5.49
N GLY A 134 21.36 20.94 6.75
CA GLY A 134 21.50 22.28 7.31
C GLY A 134 22.94 22.64 7.67
N SER A 135 23.91 22.44 6.78
CA SER A 135 25.33 22.77 7.07
C SER A 135 25.85 24.07 6.41
N GLY A 136 25.13 24.65 5.45
CA GLY A 136 25.21 26.08 5.13
C GLY A 136 26.54 26.65 4.62
N ARG A 137 27.40 25.90 3.89
CA ARG A 137 28.51 26.47 3.07
C ARG A 137 28.92 25.58 1.88
N VAL A 138 28.98 26.12 0.65
CA VAL A 138 29.80 25.63 -0.49
C VAL A 138 30.36 26.81 -1.31
N PHE A 139 31.49 26.57 -1.98
CA PHE A 139 32.61 27.47 -2.33
C PHE A 139 32.47 28.34 -3.59
N ARG A 140 33.38 29.33 -3.68
CA ARG A 140 33.42 30.50 -4.61
C ARG A 140 33.65 30.14 -6.09
N ASP A 141 33.97 28.91 -6.39
CA ASP A 141 34.34 28.38 -7.71
C ASP A 141 33.15 27.88 -8.55
N GLN A 142 31.92 27.97 -8.02
CA GLN A 142 30.67 27.65 -8.73
C GLN A 142 29.78 28.86 -9.06
N LEU A 143 30.33 30.06 -9.16
CA LEU A 143 29.66 31.17 -9.85
C LEU A 143 30.24 31.31 -11.27
N PRO A 144 29.49 30.95 -12.32
CA PRO A 144 29.88 31.17 -13.71
C PRO A 144 29.98 32.66 -14.03
N ALA A 145 31.01 32.95 -14.81
CA ALA A 145 31.40 34.26 -15.29
C ALA A 145 30.38 34.85 -16.28
N ASP A 146 30.31 36.19 -16.28
CA ASP A 146 29.61 37.06 -17.23
C ASP A 146 28.15 37.38 -16.92
N LEU A 147 27.96 38.49 -16.20
CA LEU A 147 27.18 39.58 -16.77
C LEU A 147 27.98 40.87 -16.66
N GLY A 148 28.57 41.30 -17.77
CA GLY A 148 28.76 42.73 -18.00
C GLY A 148 29.97 43.14 -18.83
N GLY A 149 29.97 42.82 -20.12
CA GLY A 149 30.68 43.63 -21.10
C GLY A 149 29.87 44.88 -21.45
N GLY A 150 30.11 45.99 -20.74
CA GLY A 150 29.60 47.31 -21.11
C GLY A 150 30.18 47.79 -22.45
N GLY A 151 29.41 48.62 -23.14
CA GLY A 151 29.83 49.28 -24.40
C GLY A 151 31.07 50.16 -24.22
N SER A 152 31.62 50.59 -25.36
CA SER A 152 32.55 51.72 -25.51
C SER A 152 32.40 52.76 -24.39
N GLY A 153 33.33 52.71 -23.45
CA GLY A 153 33.36 53.46 -22.20
C GLY A 153 34.52 52.91 -21.38
N GLY A 154 35.73 53.31 -21.77
CA GLY A 154 36.99 52.63 -21.46
C GLY A 154 37.36 52.50 -19.99
N GLY A 155 38.22 51.52 -19.75
CA GLY A 155 39.34 51.64 -18.81
C GLY A 155 39.01 51.26 -17.37
N GLY A 156 39.18 49.99 -17.06
CA GLY A 156 38.97 49.44 -15.73
C GLY A 156 39.86 50.02 -14.63
N VAL A 157 39.38 49.86 -13.40
CA VAL A 157 40.21 49.73 -12.19
C VAL A 157 39.58 48.62 -11.35
N VAL A 158 40.42 47.64 -11.02
CA VAL A 158 40.12 46.48 -10.17
C VAL A 158 39.97 46.95 -8.72
N ILE A 159 38.85 46.63 -8.06
CA ILE A 159 38.73 46.80 -6.60
C ILE A 159 38.63 45.42 -5.95
N SER A 160 39.63 45.19 -5.10
CA SER A 160 40.04 43.98 -4.41
C SER A 160 39.04 43.56 -3.33
N GLY A 161 38.66 42.28 -3.30
CA GLY A 161 37.79 41.70 -2.29
C GLY A 161 38.28 41.88 -0.85
N GLN A 162 37.89 42.98 -0.23
CA GLN A 162 38.00 43.26 1.21
C GLN A 162 36.59 43.55 1.76
N ALA A 163 36.40 43.24 3.04
CA ALA A 163 35.11 43.05 3.72
C ALA A 163 34.33 44.34 4.05
N THR A 164 34.09 45.24 3.10
CA THR A 164 33.42 46.54 3.38
C THR A 164 32.18 46.90 2.54
N ASP A 165 31.70 46.04 1.64
CA ASP A 165 30.64 46.45 0.68
C ASP A 165 29.21 46.00 1.00
N ILE A 166 28.89 45.68 2.26
CA ILE A 166 27.49 45.64 2.72
C ILE A 166 27.18 46.93 3.48
N GLN A 167 26.44 47.82 2.83
CA GLN A 167 25.67 48.88 3.49
C GLN A 167 24.24 48.97 2.89
N PRO A 168 23.23 49.35 3.71
CA PRO A 168 21.81 49.06 3.52
C PRO A 168 21.08 50.16 2.74
N LEU A 169 20.10 49.77 1.91
CA LEU A 169 19.17 50.73 1.30
C LEU A 169 18.02 51.07 2.25
N GLY A 170 18.25 52.07 3.10
CA GLY A 170 17.24 52.98 3.59
C GLY A 170 17.71 54.41 3.35
N SER A 171 17.01 55.13 2.47
CA SER A 171 17.10 56.58 2.21
C SER A 171 18.37 57.14 1.52
N ARG A 172 18.22 57.49 0.24
CA ARG A 172 18.63 58.81 -0.27
C ARG A 172 17.35 59.66 -0.25
N ALA A 173 17.25 60.61 0.68
CA ALA A 173 17.57 62.02 0.48
C ALA A 173 16.73 62.61 -0.68
N ALA A 174 15.63 63.30 -0.41
CA ALA A 174 15.55 64.68 0.12
C ALA A 174 16.35 65.67 -0.75
N GLY A 175 15.71 66.79 -1.10
CA GLY A 175 16.24 67.80 -1.99
C GLY A 175 17.68 68.23 -1.67
N SER A 176 18.41 68.53 -2.74
CA SER A 176 19.72 69.17 -2.82
C SER A 176 20.21 69.85 -1.54
N THR A 177 21.11 69.20 -0.81
CA THR A 177 22.32 69.73 -0.15
C THR A 177 22.81 68.67 0.84
N GLY A 178 23.85 67.94 0.43
CA GLY A 178 24.43 66.89 1.26
C GLY A 178 25.22 67.44 2.44
N MET A 179 25.05 66.80 3.59
CA MET A 179 26.12 66.55 4.57
C MET A 179 25.83 65.20 5.24
N ALA A 180 26.75 64.25 5.09
CA ALA A 180 26.74 62.96 5.77
C ALA A 180 27.52 63.08 7.08
N ALA A 181 26.95 62.60 8.19
CA ALA A 181 27.67 62.39 9.44
C ALA A 181 27.02 61.28 10.30
N ASP A 182 27.88 60.36 10.70
CA ASP A 182 27.89 59.52 11.92
C ASP A 182 26.87 58.38 12.14
N ALA A 183 27.44 57.20 12.32
CA ALA A 183 26.81 55.90 12.55
C ALA A 183 26.67 55.60 14.06
N SER A 184 25.96 56.46 14.80
CA SER A 184 25.82 56.32 16.27
C SER A 184 24.41 56.44 16.86
N HIS A 185 23.33 56.60 16.07
CA HIS A 185 21.97 56.83 16.62
C HIS A 185 20.83 56.12 15.87
N VAL A 186 20.88 54.80 15.70
CA VAL A 186 19.65 54.02 15.53
C VAL A 186 19.30 53.46 16.90
N HIS A 187 18.35 54.10 17.57
CA HIS A 187 17.73 53.56 18.76
C HIS A 187 17.08 52.22 18.38
N GLU A 188 17.63 51.13 18.92
CA GLU A 188 16.93 49.88 19.09
C GLU A 188 15.55 50.18 19.69
N VAL A 189 14.49 49.72 19.03
CA VAL A 189 13.21 49.57 19.74
C VAL A 189 13.48 48.47 20.76
N PRO A 190 13.41 48.75 22.08
CA PRO A 190 13.79 47.76 23.06
C PRO A 190 12.84 46.57 22.96
N PRO A 191 13.32 45.33 23.11
CA PRO A 191 12.42 44.19 23.27
C PRO A 191 11.46 44.47 24.44
N LEU A 192 10.22 43.99 24.34
CA LEU A 192 9.08 44.38 25.20
C LEU A 192 9.37 44.35 26.72
N HIS A 193 10.33 43.54 27.17
CA HIS A 193 10.80 43.44 28.56
C HIS A 193 11.71 44.59 29.04
N GLN A 194 12.12 45.51 28.16
CA GLN A 194 12.94 46.69 28.47
C GLN A 194 12.14 48.00 28.49
N LEU A 195 10.85 47.95 28.14
CA LEU A 195 9.92 49.06 28.37
C LEU A 195 9.56 49.07 29.86
N LYS A 196 10.13 50.00 30.63
CA LYS A 196 9.68 50.24 32.00
C LYS A 196 8.20 50.66 31.99
N PRO A 197 7.37 50.22 32.96
CA PRO A 197 6.02 50.74 33.11
C PRO A 197 6.07 52.27 33.27
N PRO A 198 5.06 53.02 32.80
CA PRO A 198 5.03 54.46 32.97
C PRO A 198 5.20 54.80 34.46
N THR A 199 6.24 55.55 34.79
CA THR A 199 6.58 55.92 36.17
C THR A 199 5.67 57.00 36.75
N ALA A 200 4.59 57.37 36.06
CA ALA A 200 3.59 58.30 36.57
C ALA A 200 2.18 57.75 36.28
N PRO A 201 1.30 57.68 37.30
CA PRO A 201 -0.08 57.28 37.10
C PRO A 201 -0.80 58.36 36.30
N VAL A 202 -1.26 58.04 35.09
CA VAL A 202 -2.22 58.91 34.38
C VAL A 202 -3.58 58.65 35.02
N ALA A 203 -3.98 59.54 35.93
CA ALA A 203 -5.28 59.49 36.56
C ALA A 203 -6.38 59.76 35.53
N MET A 204 -6.98 58.71 34.98
CA MET A 204 -8.22 58.84 34.22
C MET A 204 -9.41 58.94 35.18
N GLY A 205 -9.61 60.14 35.71
CA GLY A 205 -10.73 60.54 36.56
C GLY A 205 -12.09 60.55 35.85
N GLY A 206 -12.51 59.42 35.30
CA GLY A 206 -13.91 59.13 35.03
C GLY A 206 -14.64 59.94 33.94
N GLN A 207 -13.97 60.74 33.11
CA GLN A 207 -14.62 61.43 31.99
C GLN A 207 -14.45 60.67 30.66
N ARG A 208 -15.57 60.36 30.01
CA ARG A 208 -15.61 60.04 28.58
C ARG A 208 -15.38 61.33 27.80
N LEU A 209 -14.56 61.29 26.76
CA LEU A 209 -14.41 62.39 25.80
C LEU A 209 -15.75 62.60 25.08
N THR A 210 -16.55 63.56 25.56
CA THR A 210 -17.75 64.07 24.90
C THR A 210 -17.55 65.55 24.63
N GLY A 211 -16.90 65.87 23.51
CA GLY A 211 -16.72 67.25 23.04
C GLY A 211 -15.57 67.34 22.05
N LEU A 212 -15.86 67.78 20.82
CA LEU A 212 -14.85 68.06 19.79
C LEU A 212 -13.87 69.13 20.27
N ALA A 213 -12.58 68.81 20.32
CA ALA A 213 -11.55 69.84 20.29
C ALA A 213 -11.44 70.39 18.87
N ALA A 214 -11.36 71.72 18.73
CA ALA A 214 -11.19 72.38 17.45
C ALA A 214 -9.87 71.92 16.78
N GLY A 215 -9.97 71.37 15.57
CA GLY A 215 -8.81 70.96 14.78
C GLY A 215 -8.73 69.47 14.44
N VAL A 216 -9.69 68.63 14.86
CA VAL A 216 -9.78 67.25 14.37
C VAL A 216 -10.60 67.23 13.09
N ASP A 217 -10.06 66.61 12.04
CA ASP A 217 -10.73 66.45 10.76
C ASP A 217 -12.07 65.71 10.96
N PRO A 218 -13.20 66.23 10.43
CA PRO A 218 -14.48 65.52 10.45
C PRO A 218 -14.41 64.10 9.87
N GLN A 219 -13.50 63.82 8.93
CA GLN A 219 -13.22 62.48 8.45
C GLN A 219 -12.54 61.61 9.49
N ASP A 220 -11.57 62.10 10.26
CA ASP A 220 -10.94 61.32 11.33
C ASP A 220 -11.92 61.00 12.46
N ALA A 221 -12.85 61.91 12.77
CA ALA A 221 -13.94 61.65 13.71
C ALA A 221 -14.94 60.62 13.18
N ALA A 222 -15.28 60.68 11.88
CA ALA A 222 -16.13 59.70 11.21
C ALA A 222 -15.43 58.34 11.07
N THR A 223 -14.11 58.32 10.85
CA THR A 223 -13.26 57.13 10.77
C THR A 223 -13.09 56.51 12.16
N MET A 224 -12.89 57.29 13.22
CA MET A 224 -12.88 56.78 14.61
C MET A 224 -14.27 56.30 15.07
N ALA A 225 -15.35 56.96 14.61
CA ALA A 225 -16.71 56.48 14.83
C ALA A 225 -17.03 55.22 14.00
N GLN A 226 -16.51 55.09 12.77
CA GLN A 226 -16.62 53.88 11.94
C GLN A 226 -15.74 52.73 12.45
N ILE A 227 -14.55 53.01 12.99
CA ILE A 227 -13.67 52.04 13.64
C ILE A 227 -14.30 51.59 14.96
N GLY A 228 -14.86 52.51 15.74
CA GLY A 228 -15.63 52.21 16.95
C GLY A 228 -17.00 51.56 16.70
N GLN A 229 -17.50 51.59 15.45
CA GLN A 229 -18.68 50.85 14.98
C GLN A 229 -18.32 49.61 14.15
N SER A 230 -17.03 49.31 13.95
CA SER A 230 -16.62 48.09 13.26
C SER A 230 -16.87 46.89 14.18
N VAL A 231 -17.73 46.00 13.71
CA VAL A 231 -18.50 45.01 14.47
C VAL A 231 -17.65 43.76 14.83
N LEU A 232 -16.47 43.95 15.42
CA LEU A 232 -15.77 42.87 16.13
C LEU A 232 -16.07 43.04 17.62
N GLY A 233 -17.08 42.32 18.11
CA GLY A 233 -17.58 42.34 19.49
C GLY A 233 -16.56 41.80 20.50
N TRP A 234 -15.47 42.52 20.73
CA TRP A 234 -14.48 42.22 21.75
C TRP A 234 -14.93 42.82 23.08
N VAL A 235 -15.01 41.98 24.11
CA VAL A 235 -15.31 42.35 25.49
C VAL A 235 -14.03 42.14 26.29
N ASN A 236 -13.40 43.22 26.76
CA ASN A 236 -12.19 43.11 27.56
C ASN A 236 -12.57 42.98 29.04
N VAL A 237 -12.11 41.92 29.72
CA VAL A 237 -12.44 41.68 31.13
C VAL A 237 -11.96 42.79 32.08
N LYS A 238 -10.96 43.58 31.67
CA LYS A 238 -10.44 44.74 32.42
C LYS A 238 -11.23 46.03 32.18
N ASP A 239 -12.17 46.05 31.24
CA ASP A 239 -13.01 47.23 31.00
C ASP A 239 -13.72 47.63 32.29
N LYS A 240 -13.92 48.95 32.48
CA LYS A 240 -14.55 49.52 33.68
C LYS A 240 -15.91 48.88 34.02
N ALA A 241 -16.62 48.36 33.02
CA ALA A 241 -17.90 47.68 33.19
C ALA A 241 -17.81 46.34 33.94
N TYR A 242 -16.66 45.65 33.89
CA TYR A 242 -16.44 44.33 34.50
C TYR A 242 -15.37 44.38 35.60
N GLY A 243 -14.26 45.08 35.34
CA GLY A 243 -13.29 45.48 36.36
C GLY A 243 -12.36 44.37 36.87
N ALA A 244 -12.12 43.30 36.09
CA ALA A 244 -11.15 42.27 36.47
C ALA A 244 -9.75 42.90 36.66
N LYS A 245 -8.99 42.42 37.65
CA LYS A 245 -7.67 42.96 37.99
C LYS A 245 -6.53 42.16 37.36
N GLY A 246 -6.58 40.83 37.42
CA GLY A 246 -5.48 40.00 36.94
C GLY A 246 -4.18 40.22 37.71
N ASP A 247 -4.26 40.54 39.00
CA ASP A 247 -3.14 40.91 39.88
C ASP A 247 -2.60 39.73 40.72
N GLY A 248 -3.14 38.53 40.53
CA GLY A 248 -2.77 37.33 41.27
C GLY A 248 -3.32 37.24 42.69
N VAL A 249 -4.17 38.19 43.12
CA VAL A 249 -4.74 38.24 44.47
C VAL A 249 -6.27 38.39 44.41
N THR A 250 -6.76 39.32 43.60
CA THR A 250 -8.17 39.65 43.46
C THR A 250 -8.94 38.51 42.84
N ASN A 251 -10.07 38.13 43.46
CA ASN A 251 -11.02 37.18 42.88
C ASN A 251 -11.76 37.82 41.69
N ASP A 252 -11.35 37.45 40.49
CA ASP A 252 -11.87 37.99 39.23
C ASP A 252 -13.06 37.19 38.68
N THR A 253 -13.53 36.13 39.35
CA THR A 253 -14.62 35.26 38.85
C THR A 253 -15.86 36.05 38.40
N ALA A 254 -16.37 36.94 39.25
CA ALA A 254 -17.60 37.67 38.95
C ALA A 254 -17.41 38.63 37.76
N ALA A 255 -16.25 39.29 37.68
CA ALA A 255 -15.91 40.20 36.58
C ALA A 255 -15.81 39.46 35.25
N ILE A 256 -15.07 38.34 35.22
CA ILE A 256 -14.89 37.55 34.00
C ILE A 256 -16.20 36.91 33.57
N GLN A 257 -17.01 36.38 34.49
CA GLN A 257 -18.31 35.81 34.15
C GLN A 257 -19.29 36.87 33.64
N ALA A 258 -19.26 38.09 34.20
CA ALA A 258 -20.06 39.20 33.69
C ALA A 258 -19.67 39.58 32.25
N ALA A 259 -18.37 39.60 31.94
CA ALA A 259 -17.88 39.81 30.58
C ALA A 259 -18.33 38.70 29.61
N LEU A 260 -18.25 37.43 30.04
CA LEU A 260 -18.77 36.29 29.27
C LEU A 260 -20.27 36.40 29.00
N ASN A 261 -21.06 36.78 30.00
CA ASN A 261 -22.51 36.92 29.85
C ASN A 261 -22.91 38.11 28.96
N ALA A 262 -22.11 39.18 28.95
CA ALA A 262 -22.36 40.38 28.15
C ALA A 262 -21.90 40.24 26.69
N CYS A 263 -21.02 39.28 26.40
CA CYS A 263 -20.53 39.03 25.05
C CYS A 263 -21.64 38.45 24.17
N ALA A 264 -21.93 39.13 23.05
CA ALA A 264 -22.86 38.62 22.06
C ALA A 264 -22.33 37.33 21.39
N PRO A 265 -23.21 36.42 20.92
CA PRO A 265 -22.82 35.30 20.07
C PRO A 265 -21.96 35.75 18.88
N GLY A 266 -20.88 35.04 18.61
CA GLY A 266 -19.86 35.41 17.60
C GLY A 266 -18.76 36.35 18.13
N GLY A 267 -18.91 36.89 19.34
CA GLY A 267 -17.94 37.80 19.96
C GLY A 267 -16.73 37.12 20.62
N ILE A 268 -15.81 37.95 21.09
CA ILE A 268 -14.57 37.53 21.76
C ILE A 268 -14.51 38.16 23.16
N VAL A 269 -14.37 37.35 24.19
CA VAL A 269 -13.97 37.82 25.53
C VAL A 269 -12.45 37.76 25.62
N TYR A 270 -11.83 38.93 25.71
CA TYR A 270 -10.38 39.07 25.78
C TYR A 270 -9.90 39.16 27.23
N ILE A 271 -8.98 38.26 27.59
CA ILE A 271 -8.29 38.18 28.87
C ILE A 271 -6.83 38.62 28.63
N PRO A 272 -6.50 39.91 28.88
CA PRO A 272 -5.13 40.41 28.68
C PRO A 272 -4.13 39.78 29.66
N GLU A 273 -2.85 40.15 29.55
CA GLU A 273 -1.80 39.74 30.49
C GLU A 273 -2.23 40.02 31.96
N GLY A 274 -2.07 39.01 32.81
CA GLY A 274 -2.43 38.98 34.22
C GLY A 274 -2.56 37.56 34.80
N VAL A 275 -2.58 37.48 36.13
CA VAL A 275 -2.94 36.28 36.88
C VAL A 275 -4.34 36.46 37.45
N TYR A 276 -5.32 35.78 36.87
CA TYR A 276 -6.73 35.97 37.20
C TYR A 276 -7.21 34.90 38.16
N ARG A 277 -7.49 35.29 39.41
CA ARG A 277 -7.94 34.34 40.42
C ARG A 277 -9.42 34.04 40.26
N THR A 278 -9.80 32.77 40.33
CA THR A 278 -11.22 32.37 40.29
C THR A 278 -11.64 31.57 41.54
N SER A 279 -12.84 31.81 42.08
CA SER A 279 -13.42 31.04 43.18
C SER A 279 -14.42 29.97 42.75
N ALA A 280 -14.88 30.01 41.50
CA ALA A 280 -15.89 29.10 40.95
C ALA A 280 -15.68 28.91 39.44
N PRO A 281 -16.33 27.91 38.81
CA PRO A 281 -16.19 27.63 37.38
C PRO A 281 -16.66 28.80 36.53
N LEU A 282 -15.97 29.04 35.41
CA LEU A 282 -16.44 29.91 34.37
C LEU A 282 -17.28 29.12 33.36
N THR A 283 -18.38 29.71 32.91
CA THR A 283 -19.31 29.08 31.96
C THR A 283 -19.49 29.98 30.74
N PRO A 284 -18.61 29.85 29.71
CA PRO A 284 -18.77 30.57 28.46
C PRO A 284 -20.10 30.19 27.78
N PRO A 285 -20.87 31.18 27.28
CA PRO A 285 -22.07 30.88 26.50
C PRO A 285 -21.72 30.39 25.08
N PRO A 286 -22.68 29.77 24.36
CA PRO A 286 -22.48 29.32 22.99
C PRO A 286 -22.02 30.43 22.05
N ALA A 287 -21.24 30.06 21.02
CA ALA A 287 -20.67 30.94 20.01
C ALA A 287 -19.72 32.05 20.53
N VAL A 288 -19.30 32.02 21.79
CA VAL A 288 -18.34 32.98 22.34
C VAL A 288 -16.92 32.40 22.34
N THR A 289 -15.97 33.26 22.00
CA THR A 289 -14.54 32.96 22.04
C THR A 289 -13.92 33.51 23.32
N VAL A 290 -13.37 32.66 24.17
CA VAL A 290 -12.54 33.07 25.31
C VAL A 290 -11.09 33.10 24.86
N ARG A 291 -10.49 34.29 24.80
CA ARG A 291 -9.15 34.48 24.24
C ARG A 291 -8.21 35.14 25.24
N GLY A 292 -7.10 34.50 25.56
CA GLY A 292 -5.99 35.12 26.28
C GLY A 292 -5.02 35.87 25.35
N SER A 293 -4.01 36.53 25.91
CA SER A 293 -2.95 37.15 25.10
C SER A 293 -1.97 36.11 24.53
N HIS A 294 -1.68 35.07 25.30
CA HIS A 294 -0.91 33.88 24.92
C HIS A 294 -1.19 32.75 25.93
N ALA A 295 -0.87 31.51 25.54
CA ALA A 295 -0.69 30.43 26.50
C ALA A 295 0.81 30.19 26.69
N ASN A 296 1.28 30.13 27.93
CA ASN A 296 2.66 29.71 28.19
C ASN A 296 2.82 28.24 27.82
N MET A 297 3.87 27.94 27.08
CA MET A 297 4.28 26.55 26.87
C MET A 297 4.93 26.00 28.15
N MET A 298 5.23 24.70 28.18
CA MET A 298 5.87 24.00 29.30
C MET A 298 7.04 24.80 29.90
N ALA A 299 6.98 25.07 31.21
CA ALA A 299 8.04 25.75 31.93
C ALA A 299 9.18 24.78 32.27
N VAL A 300 10.39 25.07 31.81
CA VAL A 300 11.62 24.38 32.23
C VAL A 300 12.02 24.88 33.63
N PRO A 301 12.59 24.05 34.52
CA PRO A 301 13.10 24.52 35.81
C PRO A 301 13.97 25.78 35.65
N GLY A 302 13.59 26.87 36.33
CA GLY A 302 14.29 28.16 36.27
C GLY A 302 13.71 29.20 35.31
N LEU A 303 12.71 28.85 34.49
CA LEU A 303 11.95 29.83 33.70
C LEU A 303 10.73 30.35 34.48
N VAL A 304 10.48 31.65 34.39
CA VAL A 304 9.29 32.30 34.96
C VAL A 304 8.26 32.46 33.85
N ASP A 305 7.06 31.95 34.09
CA ASP A 305 5.94 32.11 33.18
C ASP A 305 5.47 33.57 33.15
N PRO A 306 5.44 34.24 31.98
CA PRO A 306 4.81 35.55 31.88
C PRO A 306 3.32 35.42 32.25
N PRO A 307 2.77 36.35 33.03
CA PRO A 307 1.44 36.20 33.61
C PRO A 307 0.35 36.29 32.53
N CYS A 308 -0.24 35.16 32.12
CA CYS A 308 -1.43 35.15 31.26
C CYS A 308 -2.23 33.86 31.48
N TYR A 309 -2.80 33.72 32.68
CA TYR A 309 -3.51 32.49 33.05
C TYR A 309 -4.64 32.72 34.05
N LEU A 310 -5.65 31.84 33.95
CA LEU A 310 -6.65 31.65 34.99
C LEU A 310 -6.08 30.72 36.05
N GLN A 311 -6.26 31.06 37.33
CA GLN A 311 -5.78 30.25 38.44
C GLN A 311 -6.84 30.17 39.54
N PRO A 312 -7.26 28.98 40.00
CA PRO A 312 -8.25 28.88 41.05
C PRO A 312 -7.70 29.40 42.38
N LEU A 313 -8.58 29.87 43.25
CA LEU A 313 -8.26 30.15 44.65
C LEU A 313 -8.17 28.83 45.43
N PRO A 314 -7.41 28.77 46.53
CA PRO A 314 -7.43 27.59 47.42
C PRO A 314 -8.84 27.23 47.92
N THR A 315 -9.73 28.23 48.01
CA THR A 315 -11.14 28.07 48.39
C THR A 315 -12.08 27.79 47.21
N PHE A 316 -11.56 27.37 46.04
CA PHE A 316 -12.37 27.12 44.85
C PHE A 316 -13.51 26.14 45.12
N THR A 317 -14.67 26.44 44.52
CA THR A 317 -15.89 25.62 44.57
C THR A 317 -16.22 25.13 43.17
N GLY A 318 -16.70 23.90 43.03
CA GLY A 318 -17.01 23.29 41.73
C GLY A 318 -16.02 22.19 41.33
N THR A 319 -16.29 21.57 40.19
CA THR A 319 -15.59 20.37 39.71
C THR A 319 -14.76 20.61 38.45
N ALA A 320 -14.81 21.79 37.84
CA ALA A 320 -13.94 22.17 36.73
C ALA A 320 -13.70 23.68 36.68
N MET A 321 -12.59 24.14 36.08
CA MET A 321 -12.32 25.57 35.90
C MET A 321 -13.19 26.19 34.81
N ILE A 322 -13.37 25.50 33.69
CA ILE A 322 -14.30 25.89 32.63
C ILE A 322 -15.31 24.77 32.41
N VAL A 323 -16.60 25.12 32.45
CA VAL A 323 -17.70 24.19 32.17
C VAL A 323 -18.45 24.67 30.93
N LEU A 324 -18.39 23.88 29.86
CA LEU A 324 -19.24 24.07 28.69
C LEU A 324 -20.58 23.39 28.97
N LYS A 325 -21.67 24.16 28.95
CA LYS A 325 -23.00 23.66 29.28
C LYS A 325 -23.77 23.29 28.01
N ASP A 326 -24.57 22.23 28.06
CA ASP A 326 -25.58 21.94 27.03
C ASP A 326 -26.72 22.97 27.08
N GLN A 327 -27.64 22.89 26.10
CA GLN A 327 -28.78 23.81 26.00
C GLN A 327 -29.58 23.88 27.31
N GLN A 328 -29.87 22.73 27.92
CA GLN A 328 -30.72 22.65 29.11
C GLN A 328 -30.01 23.18 30.37
N ALA A 329 -28.78 22.75 30.63
CA ALA A 329 -28.01 23.17 31.80
C ALA A 329 -27.60 24.66 31.73
N GLY A 330 -27.42 25.18 30.52
CA GLY A 330 -27.12 26.59 30.27
C GLY A 330 -28.35 27.50 30.18
N ALA A 331 -29.56 26.93 30.11
CA ALA A 331 -30.80 27.65 29.80
C ALA A 331 -30.69 28.48 28.50
N TYR A 332 -30.04 27.93 27.47
CA TYR A 332 -29.82 28.61 26.20
C TYR A 332 -31.04 28.50 25.27
N PRO A 333 -31.33 29.54 24.45
CA PRO A 333 -32.49 29.54 23.56
C PRO A 333 -32.38 28.53 22.41
N SER A 334 -31.18 28.08 22.08
CA SER A 334 -30.88 27.13 21.00
C SER A 334 -29.77 26.14 21.41
N GLY A 335 -29.44 25.20 20.52
CA GLY A 335 -28.39 24.21 20.76
C GLY A 335 -27.05 24.85 21.15
N SER A 336 -26.33 24.19 22.06
CA SER A 336 -25.04 24.67 22.55
C SER A 336 -23.93 24.30 21.57
N ALA A 337 -23.40 25.29 20.86
CA ALA A 337 -22.34 25.06 19.87
C ALA A 337 -21.35 26.22 19.77
N GLU A 338 -20.25 26.01 19.05
CA GLU A 338 -19.24 27.03 18.70
C GLU A 338 -18.50 27.67 19.89
N HIS A 339 -18.26 26.90 20.94
CA HIS A 339 -17.41 27.34 22.05
C HIS A 339 -15.94 27.36 21.57
N ARG A 340 -15.24 28.48 21.78
CA ARG A 340 -13.83 28.62 21.36
C ARG A 340 -12.98 29.06 22.54
N ILE A 341 -11.90 28.35 22.85
CA ILE A 341 -10.90 28.73 23.85
C ILE A 341 -9.56 28.87 23.12
N GLU A 342 -8.95 30.06 23.20
CA GLU A 342 -7.79 30.39 22.38
C GLU A 342 -6.71 31.12 23.16
N ASN A 343 -5.44 30.78 22.95
CA ASN A 343 -4.28 31.49 23.51
C ASN A 343 -4.40 31.71 25.02
N LEU A 344 -4.87 30.71 25.76
CA LEU A 344 -5.17 30.81 27.18
C LEU A 344 -4.55 29.66 27.96
N MET A 345 -4.12 29.97 29.17
CA MET A 345 -3.61 28.98 30.09
C MET A 345 -4.49 28.86 31.34
N LEU A 346 -4.75 27.61 31.76
CA LEU A 346 -5.40 27.25 33.01
C LEU A 346 -4.35 26.62 33.94
N ASP A 347 -4.13 27.20 35.11
CA ASP A 347 -3.14 26.72 36.07
C ASP A 347 -3.81 26.27 37.37
N GLY A 348 -3.81 24.98 37.65
CA GLY A 348 -4.38 24.39 38.86
C GLY A 348 -3.44 24.35 40.07
N SER A 349 -2.23 24.94 40.00
CA SER A 349 -1.16 24.75 41.01
C SER A 349 -1.49 25.16 42.45
N THR A 350 -2.59 25.87 42.68
CA THR A 350 -3.09 26.29 44.00
C THR A 350 -4.11 25.34 44.60
N LEU A 351 -4.54 24.32 43.86
CA LEU A 351 -5.44 23.29 44.34
C LEU A 351 -4.66 22.34 45.26
N ASP A 352 -5.17 22.10 46.46
CA ASP A 352 -4.51 21.26 47.48
C ASP A 352 -4.64 19.74 47.22
N GLY A 353 -5.29 19.36 46.11
CA GLY A 353 -5.48 17.97 45.72
C GLY A 353 -6.55 17.21 46.52
N THR A 354 -7.25 17.86 47.46
CA THR A 354 -8.31 17.22 48.27
C THR A 354 -9.65 17.15 47.54
N LYS A 355 -9.88 18.08 46.60
CA LYS A 355 -11.08 18.13 45.75
C LYS A 355 -10.70 17.89 44.29
N PRO A 356 -11.43 17.03 43.56
CA PRO A 356 -11.19 16.83 42.14
C PRO A 356 -11.72 18.02 41.34
N VAL A 357 -10.82 18.74 40.67
CA VAL A 357 -11.17 19.85 39.77
C VAL A 357 -10.52 19.60 38.42
N ASP A 358 -11.34 19.51 37.37
CA ASP A 358 -10.91 19.37 35.99
C ASP A 358 -10.55 20.73 35.35
N GLY A 359 -9.74 20.74 34.29
CA GLY A 359 -9.49 21.96 33.51
C GLY A 359 -10.72 22.41 32.74
N VAL A 360 -11.09 21.64 31.72
CA VAL A 360 -12.26 21.87 30.87
C VAL A 360 -13.18 20.66 30.96
N TYR A 361 -14.45 20.89 31.27
CA TYR A 361 -15.49 19.86 31.34
C TYR A 361 -16.66 20.19 30.42
N ALA A 362 -17.17 19.17 29.72
CA ALA A 362 -18.36 19.27 28.89
C ALA A 362 -19.21 17.98 28.95
N GLU A 363 -20.52 18.13 29.10
CA GLU A 363 -21.45 16.99 29.07
C GLU A 363 -22.71 17.27 28.25
N GLY A 364 -23.24 16.25 27.58
CA GLY A 364 -24.47 16.37 26.81
C GLY A 364 -24.26 16.92 25.39
N ASN A 365 -25.32 17.49 24.80
CA ASN A 365 -25.32 17.92 23.40
C ASN A 365 -24.58 19.26 23.21
N ILE A 366 -23.25 19.18 23.07
CA ILE A 366 -22.36 20.33 22.88
C ILE A 366 -21.52 20.12 21.61
N GLN A 367 -21.66 21.01 20.63
CA GLN A 367 -21.13 20.81 19.28
C GLN A 367 -20.12 21.88 18.85
N ASN A 368 -19.28 21.56 17.86
CA ASN A 368 -18.39 22.53 17.18
C ASN A 368 -17.44 23.28 18.13
N VAL A 369 -16.85 22.59 19.10
CA VAL A 369 -15.93 23.20 20.07
C VAL A 369 -14.51 23.29 19.50
N ARG A 370 -13.81 24.40 19.75
CA ARG A 370 -12.42 24.60 19.35
C ARG A 370 -11.52 24.98 20.53
N LEU A 371 -10.40 24.30 20.67
CA LEU A 371 -9.28 24.71 21.53
C LEU A 371 -8.05 24.98 20.63
N LEU A 372 -7.48 26.18 20.71
CA LEU A 372 -6.31 26.58 19.92
C LEU A 372 -5.25 27.22 20.81
N ASN A 373 -4.02 26.70 20.83
CA ASN A 373 -2.93 27.25 21.66
C ASN A 373 -3.36 27.37 23.13
N VAL A 374 -3.83 26.27 23.71
CA VAL A 374 -4.35 26.23 25.09
C VAL A 374 -3.42 25.39 25.94
N THR A 375 -3.09 25.88 27.13
CA THR A 375 -2.32 25.09 28.12
C THR A 375 -3.16 24.85 29.37
N ILE A 376 -3.25 23.62 29.82
CA ILE A 376 -3.98 23.23 31.04
C ILE A 376 -3.01 22.47 31.91
N ARG A 377 -2.72 22.95 33.11
CA ARG A 377 -1.71 22.29 33.95
C ARG A 377 -2.11 22.16 35.40
N ARG A 378 -1.51 21.16 36.06
CA ARG A 378 -1.54 20.98 37.52
C ARG A 378 -2.95 20.93 38.10
N MET A 379 -3.89 20.40 37.32
CA MET A 379 -5.26 20.20 37.78
C MET A 379 -5.29 19.10 38.85
N SER A 380 -6.11 19.26 39.88
CA SER A 380 -6.26 18.26 40.94
C SER A 380 -7.07 17.02 40.52
N ASN A 381 -7.62 17.04 39.31
CA ASN A 381 -8.23 15.88 38.64
C ASN A 381 -7.73 15.79 37.18
N ASN A 382 -8.60 15.87 36.17
CA ASN A 382 -8.22 15.73 34.77
C ASN A 382 -7.93 17.08 34.10
N GLY A 383 -7.24 17.07 32.96
CA GLY A 383 -7.10 18.26 32.13
C GLY A 383 -8.38 18.58 31.35
N ILE A 384 -8.78 17.70 30.44
CA ILE A 384 -9.97 17.86 29.59
C ILE A 384 -10.85 16.61 29.70
N VAL A 385 -12.15 16.80 29.92
CA VAL A 385 -13.12 15.72 30.06
C VAL A 385 -14.38 15.98 29.25
N THR A 386 -14.84 14.96 28.53
CA THR A 386 -16.20 14.92 27.97
C THR A 386 -17.01 13.76 28.53
N ALA A 387 -18.32 13.99 28.71
CA ALA A 387 -19.24 12.98 29.21
C ALA A 387 -20.60 13.01 28.50
N GLY A 388 -21.33 11.89 28.58
CA GLY A 388 -22.69 11.80 28.07
C GLY A 388 -23.73 12.21 29.10
N LYS A 389 -24.80 12.84 28.64
CA LYS A 389 -25.98 13.15 29.45
C LYS A 389 -27.23 12.63 28.75
N ALA A 390 -27.98 11.77 29.43
CA ALA A 390 -29.14 11.06 28.85
C ALA A 390 -28.82 10.36 27.50
N ASN A 391 -27.63 9.75 27.40
CA ASN A 391 -27.10 9.09 26.18
C ASN A 391 -26.90 10.04 24.97
N VAL A 392 -26.83 11.35 25.20
CA VAL A 392 -26.41 12.35 24.22
C VAL A 392 -25.01 12.84 24.58
N PHE A 393 -24.12 12.90 23.60
CA PHE A 393 -22.70 13.17 23.79
C PHE A 393 -22.26 14.39 22.96
N PRO A 394 -21.15 15.04 23.33
CA PRO A 394 -20.55 16.09 22.51
C PRO A 394 -20.12 15.56 21.12
N SER A 395 -19.99 16.46 20.14
CA SER A 395 -19.51 16.13 18.79
C SER A 395 -18.80 17.30 18.08
N ASN A 396 -18.03 17.03 17.04
CA ASN A 396 -17.31 18.03 16.21
C ASN A 396 -16.28 18.87 16.99
N TRP A 397 -15.45 18.25 17.84
CA TRP A 397 -14.43 18.95 18.62
C TRP A 397 -13.11 19.04 17.87
N ARG A 398 -12.47 20.22 17.89
CA ARG A 398 -11.16 20.47 17.28
C ARG A 398 -10.17 21.01 18.31
N MET A 399 -9.07 20.30 18.50
CA MET A 399 -7.98 20.67 19.39
C MET A 399 -6.71 20.83 18.56
N SER A 400 -6.05 21.98 18.65
CA SER A 400 -4.82 22.26 17.91
C SER A 400 -3.81 22.98 18.80
N ASN A 401 -2.60 22.42 18.91
CA ASN A 401 -1.54 22.96 19.77
C ASN A 401 -2.02 23.11 21.23
N VAL A 402 -2.58 22.03 21.77
CA VAL A 402 -3.08 21.98 23.16
C VAL A 402 -2.08 21.22 24.03
N ILE A 403 -1.69 21.82 25.14
CA ILE A 403 -0.77 21.22 26.12
C ILE A 403 -1.55 20.90 27.40
N VAL A 404 -1.44 19.67 27.88
CA VAL A 404 -1.91 19.26 29.21
C VAL A 404 -0.74 18.76 30.04
N ASP A 405 -0.52 19.34 31.21
CA ASP A 405 0.65 19.07 32.04
C ASP A 405 0.29 18.71 33.49
N SER A 406 0.92 17.69 34.06
CA SER A 406 0.97 17.43 35.50
C SER A 406 -0.41 17.33 36.19
N CYS A 407 -1.41 16.77 35.51
CA CYS A 407 -2.74 16.58 36.09
C CYS A 407 -2.78 15.33 36.99
N ARG A 408 -3.52 15.38 38.11
CA ARG A 408 -3.53 14.28 39.09
C ARG A 408 -4.28 13.03 38.61
N ALA A 409 -5.23 13.18 37.69
CA ALA A 409 -5.92 12.06 37.04
C ALA A 409 -5.43 11.93 35.59
N ASN A 410 -6.33 11.89 34.60
CA ASN A 410 -5.94 11.79 33.20
C ASN A 410 -5.65 13.16 32.61
N GLY A 411 -4.79 13.24 31.59
CA GLY A 411 -4.61 14.50 30.87
C GLY A 411 -5.85 14.84 30.05
N VAL A 412 -6.19 13.99 29.09
CA VAL A 412 -7.37 14.12 28.23
C VAL A 412 -8.20 12.84 28.30
N ALA A 413 -9.49 12.94 28.61
CA ALA A 413 -10.42 11.82 28.64
C ALA A 413 -11.69 12.17 27.85
N ILE A 414 -11.85 11.57 26.67
CA ILE A 414 -12.97 11.85 25.76
C ILE A 414 -13.78 10.57 25.57
N THR A 415 -15.08 10.67 25.82
CA THR A 415 -16.02 9.53 25.74
C THR A 415 -17.09 9.77 24.69
N ARG A 416 -17.22 8.80 23.76
CA ARG A 416 -18.28 8.68 22.75
C ARG A 416 -18.54 9.94 21.93
N LEU A 417 -17.45 10.63 21.58
CA LEU A 417 -17.47 11.85 20.79
C LEU A 417 -17.37 11.51 19.30
N ALA A 418 -18.32 12.00 18.50
CA ALA A 418 -18.23 11.91 17.04
C ALA A 418 -17.45 13.10 16.47
N ASP A 419 -16.60 12.83 15.48
CA ASP A 419 -15.84 13.82 14.70
C ASP A 419 -14.86 14.63 15.57
N LEU A 420 -14.04 13.93 16.34
CA LEU A 420 -12.90 14.50 17.07
C LEU A 420 -11.74 14.79 16.13
N THR A 421 -11.11 15.95 16.24
CA THR A 421 -9.79 16.24 15.64
C THR A 421 -8.83 16.74 16.71
N MET A 422 -7.71 16.05 16.89
CA MET A 422 -6.56 16.48 17.70
C MET A 422 -5.35 16.62 16.80
N LEU A 423 -4.76 17.82 16.77
CA LEU A 423 -3.58 18.14 15.97
C LEU A 423 -2.49 18.73 16.87
N ASP A 424 -1.31 18.11 16.88
CA ASP A 424 -0.14 18.60 17.64
C ASP A 424 -0.47 18.88 19.12
N CYS A 425 -1.21 17.96 19.75
CA CYS A 425 -1.54 18.06 21.17
C CYS A 425 -0.52 17.29 21.99
N GLN A 426 -0.11 17.84 23.14
CA GLN A 426 0.89 17.24 24.01
C GLN A 426 0.29 17.03 25.40
N VAL A 427 0.42 15.82 25.94
CA VAL A 427 0.05 15.48 27.32
C VAL A 427 1.27 14.97 28.06
N VAL A 428 1.65 15.64 29.15
CA VAL A 428 2.86 15.31 29.91
C VAL A 428 2.55 15.16 31.39
N GLY A 429 3.13 14.15 32.04
CA GLY A 429 3.25 14.12 33.50
C GLY A 429 1.95 13.90 34.27
N SER A 430 0.88 13.44 33.62
CA SER A 430 -0.37 13.16 34.33
C SER A 430 -0.24 11.87 35.15
N TRP A 431 -0.74 11.82 36.38
CA TRP A 431 -0.54 10.63 37.24
C TRP A 431 -1.39 9.44 36.79
N GLY A 432 -2.48 9.68 36.07
CA GLY A 432 -3.30 8.67 35.40
C GLY A 432 -2.81 8.37 33.98
N HIS A 433 -3.75 8.24 33.04
CA HIS A 433 -3.44 8.11 31.62
C HIS A 433 -3.17 9.48 30.99
N GLY A 434 -2.36 9.51 29.93
CA GLY A 434 -2.20 10.74 29.16
C GLY A 434 -3.46 11.08 28.35
N ILE A 435 -3.72 10.30 27.30
CA ILE A 435 -4.90 10.45 26.42
C ILE A 435 -5.75 9.19 26.49
N VAL A 436 -7.03 9.34 26.81
CA VAL A 436 -8.04 8.27 26.80
C VAL A 436 -9.12 8.59 25.79
N LEU A 437 -9.26 7.72 24.79
CA LEU A 437 -10.28 7.82 23.75
C LEU A 437 -11.19 6.60 23.84
N ASP A 438 -12.43 6.83 24.26
CA ASP A 438 -13.45 5.81 24.43
C ASP A 438 -14.50 5.93 23.32
N ASN A 439 -14.50 4.97 22.37
CA ASN A 439 -15.44 4.88 21.24
C ASN A 439 -15.60 6.21 20.47
N ILE A 440 -14.51 6.67 19.86
CA ILE A 440 -14.52 7.92 19.08
C ILE A 440 -14.87 7.59 17.64
N ALA A 441 -16.03 8.08 17.18
CA ALA A 441 -16.46 7.88 15.80
C ALA A 441 -15.83 8.92 14.87
N ASN A 442 -15.24 8.49 13.76
CA ASN A 442 -14.58 9.37 12.76
C ASN A 442 -13.51 10.28 13.37
N GLY A 443 -12.75 9.76 14.34
CA GLY A 443 -11.72 10.53 15.03
C GLY A 443 -10.44 10.67 14.21
N LEU A 444 -9.77 11.80 14.37
CA LEU A 444 -8.46 12.10 13.80
C LEU A 444 -7.51 12.58 14.90
N VAL A 445 -6.39 11.87 15.10
CA VAL A 445 -5.36 12.22 16.09
C VAL A 445 -4.02 12.27 15.36
N ILE A 446 -3.49 13.46 15.12
CA ILE A 446 -2.29 13.67 14.30
C ILE A 446 -1.22 14.41 15.10
N GLY A 447 0.02 13.90 15.07
CA GLY A 447 1.17 14.61 15.63
C GLY A 447 1.14 14.76 17.15
N CYS A 448 0.32 13.99 17.85
CA CYS A 448 0.12 14.14 19.28
C CYS A 448 1.19 13.40 20.08
N ARG A 449 1.58 13.94 21.24
CA ARG A 449 2.57 13.35 22.15
C ARG A 449 1.95 13.06 23.51
N SER A 450 2.23 11.90 24.08
CA SER A 450 1.78 11.53 25.42
C SER A 450 2.90 10.90 26.24
N GLU A 451 3.44 11.67 27.18
CA GLU A 451 4.75 11.39 27.78
C GLU A 451 4.71 11.49 29.31
N TRP A 452 5.56 10.74 29.99
CA TRP A 452 5.76 10.83 31.45
C TRP A 452 4.49 10.58 32.31
N ASN A 453 3.47 9.93 31.77
CA ASN A 453 2.24 9.69 32.52
C ASN A 453 2.39 8.48 33.45
N GLY A 454 1.65 8.45 34.55
CA GLY A 454 1.75 7.38 35.56
C GLY A 454 1.19 6.03 35.10
N ASN A 455 0.24 6.04 34.17
CA ASN A 455 -0.34 4.83 33.56
C ASN A 455 0.03 4.73 32.06
N HIS A 456 -0.94 4.44 31.18
CA HIS A 456 -0.71 4.41 29.73
C HIS A 456 -0.57 5.81 29.13
N GLY A 457 0.30 5.96 28.13
CA GLY A 457 0.39 7.19 27.35
C GLY A 457 -0.91 7.46 26.60
N ILE A 458 -1.29 6.55 25.70
CA ILE A 458 -2.56 6.62 24.95
C ILE A 458 -3.35 5.34 25.19
N ARG A 459 -4.63 5.45 25.56
CA ARG A 459 -5.54 4.32 25.72
C ARG A 459 -6.72 4.44 24.76
N LEU A 460 -6.90 3.44 23.90
CA LEU A 460 -8.04 3.32 23.00
C LEU A 460 -8.96 2.21 23.51
N THR A 461 -10.17 2.59 23.96
CA THR A 461 -11.05 1.70 24.72
C THR A 461 -12.52 1.82 24.29
N GLY A 462 -13.40 1.01 24.86
CA GLY A 462 -14.85 1.08 24.62
C GLY A 462 -15.37 0.22 23.46
N ALA A 463 -16.64 0.45 23.10
CA ALA A 463 -17.37 -0.33 22.08
C ALA A 463 -17.52 0.46 20.76
N TRP A 464 -16.57 0.27 19.86
CA TRP A 464 -16.41 0.98 18.59
C TRP A 464 -17.40 0.51 17.53
N GLY A 465 -17.99 1.48 16.81
CA GLY A 465 -19.04 1.21 15.82
C GLY A 465 -20.45 1.07 16.42
N ASN A 466 -20.64 1.36 17.71
CA ASN A 466 -21.95 1.43 18.36
C ASN A 466 -22.33 2.90 18.67
N GLY A 467 -23.46 3.38 18.11
CA GLY A 467 -24.00 4.72 18.34
C GLY A 467 -23.99 5.65 17.12
N THR A 468 -24.41 6.90 17.29
CA THR A 468 -24.41 7.94 16.25
C THR A 468 -23.00 8.25 15.78
N GLY A 469 -22.77 8.19 14.46
CA GLY A 469 -21.47 8.48 13.81
C GLY A 469 -20.65 7.25 13.42
N SER A 470 -21.06 6.02 13.81
CA SER A 470 -20.38 4.72 13.57
C SER A 470 -19.20 4.77 12.59
N GLY A 471 -17.98 4.80 13.14
CA GLY A 471 -16.75 4.95 12.37
C GLY A 471 -15.51 4.58 13.19
N GLY A 472 -14.35 4.53 12.54
CA GLY A 472 -13.06 4.21 13.15
C GLY A 472 -12.29 5.43 13.65
N LEU A 473 -11.04 5.21 14.04
CA LEU A 473 -10.06 6.25 14.37
C LEU A 473 -8.88 6.17 13.41
N LEU A 474 -8.40 7.33 12.95
CA LEU A 474 -7.06 7.48 12.40
C LEU A 474 -6.14 8.17 13.42
N MET A 475 -5.07 7.49 13.81
CA MET A 475 -4.00 8.05 14.62
C MET A 475 -2.70 8.06 13.80
N SER A 476 -2.09 9.23 13.57
CA SER A 476 -0.91 9.36 12.71
C SER A 476 0.19 10.21 13.33
N ALA A 477 1.45 9.83 13.12
CA ALA A 477 2.64 10.57 13.55
C ALA A 477 2.64 10.91 15.05
N CYS A 478 2.04 10.05 15.89
CA CYS A 478 1.97 10.26 17.33
C CYS A 478 3.19 9.65 18.03
N ALA A 479 3.50 10.13 19.23
CA ALA A 479 4.61 9.61 20.02
C ALA A 479 4.27 9.41 21.50
N THR A 480 4.92 8.43 22.12
CA THR A 480 4.89 8.20 23.57
C THR A 480 6.30 8.03 24.12
N ASP A 481 6.53 8.58 25.31
CA ASP A 481 7.81 8.43 26.01
C ASP A 481 7.62 8.27 27.52
N ARG A 482 8.35 7.35 28.13
CA ARG A 482 8.51 7.24 29.60
C ARG A 482 7.18 7.12 30.38
N ASN A 483 6.16 6.51 29.79
CA ASN A 483 4.91 6.26 30.52
C ASN A 483 5.07 5.09 31.51
N GLY A 484 4.32 5.13 32.62
CA GLY A 484 4.41 4.15 33.70
C GLY A 484 3.99 2.75 33.27
N TRP A 485 2.99 2.65 32.38
CA TRP A 485 2.56 1.39 31.75
C TRP A 485 2.82 1.45 30.24
N ASN A 486 2.03 0.76 29.40
CA ASN A 486 2.21 0.77 27.95
C ASN A 486 2.24 2.18 27.34
N GLY A 487 2.98 2.36 26.25
CA GLY A 487 2.96 3.61 25.48
C GLY A 487 1.58 3.82 24.89
N VAL A 488 1.15 2.90 24.02
CA VAL A 488 -0.22 2.80 23.53
C VAL A 488 -0.84 1.49 24.01
N HIS A 489 -2.06 1.56 24.54
CA HIS A 489 -2.85 0.40 24.97
C HIS A 489 -4.21 0.37 24.28
N ILE A 490 -4.54 -0.76 23.66
CA ILE A 490 -5.80 -0.96 22.93
C ILE A 490 -6.55 -2.15 23.53
N ASP A 491 -7.68 -1.86 24.16
CA ASP A 491 -8.66 -2.82 24.68
C ASP A 491 -10.06 -2.61 24.05
N ALA A 492 -10.08 -1.97 22.87
CA ALA A 492 -11.28 -1.62 22.13
C ALA A 492 -12.03 -2.86 21.60
N SER A 493 -13.34 -2.86 21.81
CA SER A 493 -14.27 -3.85 21.24
C SER A 493 -15.04 -3.27 20.05
N GLY A 494 -15.57 -4.10 19.15
CA GLY A 494 -16.44 -3.67 18.05
C GLY A 494 -15.96 -4.09 16.66
N ALA A 495 -16.51 -3.47 15.62
CA ALA A 495 -16.19 -3.81 14.22
C ALA A 495 -15.53 -2.66 13.43
N ALA A 496 -15.51 -1.44 13.98
CA ALA A 496 -14.89 -0.31 13.32
C ALA A 496 -13.36 -0.36 13.46
N PRO A 497 -12.59 -0.16 12.38
CA PRO A 497 -11.14 -0.30 12.40
C PRO A 497 -10.45 0.87 13.13
N LEU A 498 -9.38 0.55 13.85
CA LEU A 498 -8.42 1.51 14.39
C LEU A 498 -7.20 1.51 13.47
N THR A 499 -6.97 2.63 12.77
CA THR A 499 -5.84 2.79 11.84
C THR A 499 -4.78 3.66 12.49
N ILE A 500 -3.55 3.15 12.55
CA ILE A 500 -2.42 3.81 13.21
C ILE A 500 -1.25 3.86 12.20
N SER A 501 -0.60 5.02 12.04
CA SER A 501 0.56 5.14 11.15
C SER A 501 1.65 6.02 11.74
N GLY A 502 2.91 5.62 11.61
CA GLY A 502 4.05 6.42 12.06
C GLY A 502 4.09 6.65 13.57
N LEU A 503 3.67 5.65 14.35
CA LEU A 503 3.69 5.70 15.81
C LEU A 503 5.12 5.47 16.33
N MET A 504 5.61 6.37 17.18
CA MET A 504 6.89 6.23 17.87
C MET A 504 6.69 6.01 19.37
N THR A 505 7.26 4.95 19.91
CA THR A 505 7.16 4.61 21.34
C THR A 505 8.57 4.45 21.91
N ARG A 506 8.79 4.96 23.11
CA ARG A 506 10.13 4.97 23.71
C ARG A 506 10.04 4.90 25.22
N ARG A 507 10.84 4.06 25.86
CA ARG A 507 10.94 4.00 27.35
C ARG A 507 9.61 3.84 28.10
N ASP A 508 8.54 3.47 27.41
CA ASP A 508 7.26 3.17 28.02
C ASP A 508 7.38 1.91 28.88
N GLY A 509 6.44 1.66 29.79
CA GLY A 509 6.53 0.55 30.74
C GLY A 509 7.54 0.80 31.84
N ARG A 510 7.73 2.07 32.23
CA ARG A 510 8.66 2.47 33.31
C ARG A 510 8.39 1.69 34.60
N ASN A 511 7.13 1.38 34.90
CA ASN A 511 6.71 0.55 36.02
C ASN A 511 7.34 0.97 37.36
N GLY A 512 7.19 2.25 37.72
CA GLY A 512 7.82 2.81 38.92
C GLY A 512 9.36 2.84 38.90
N GLY A 513 9.99 2.68 37.74
CA GLY A 513 11.45 2.58 37.56
C GLY A 513 11.98 1.14 37.53
N THR A 514 11.11 0.15 37.74
CA THR A 514 11.51 -1.27 37.79
C THR A 514 11.54 -1.96 36.43
N GLY A 515 10.94 -1.35 35.39
CA GLY A 515 10.73 -2.01 34.10
C GLY A 515 9.84 -3.26 34.21
N GLY A 516 9.76 -4.06 33.14
CA GLY A 516 9.00 -5.32 33.15
C GLY A 516 7.46 -5.13 33.19
N GLY A 517 6.76 -5.99 33.94
CA GLY A 517 5.30 -5.88 34.16
C GLY A 517 4.42 -6.29 32.96
N SER A 518 5.01 -6.91 31.95
CA SER A 518 4.42 -7.16 30.63
C SER A 518 4.02 -5.89 29.87
N TYR A 519 4.67 -4.77 30.16
CA TYR A 519 4.39 -3.51 29.47
C TYR A 519 5.18 -3.39 28.16
N ALA A 520 4.51 -2.83 27.15
CA ALA A 520 5.03 -2.67 25.80
C ALA A 520 4.99 -1.21 25.32
N GLY A 521 5.78 -0.90 24.30
CA GLY A 521 5.58 0.34 23.55
C GLY A 521 4.17 0.38 22.94
N PHE A 522 3.78 -0.70 22.29
CA PHE A 522 2.46 -0.88 21.66
C PHE A 522 1.77 -2.15 22.16
N ALA A 523 0.64 -2.04 22.85
CA ALA A 523 -0.08 -3.19 23.41
C ALA A 523 -1.52 -3.31 22.86
N VAL A 524 -1.88 -4.49 22.40
CA VAL A 524 -3.26 -4.85 22.04
C VAL A 524 -3.72 -6.00 22.95
N ALA A 525 -4.77 -5.78 23.73
CA ALA A 525 -5.23 -6.71 24.75
C ALA A 525 -6.74 -6.95 24.66
N SER A 526 -7.13 -8.17 24.29
CA SER A 526 -8.53 -8.61 24.14
C SER A 526 -9.37 -7.73 23.22
N ALA A 527 -8.73 -6.98 22.32
CA ALA A 527 -9.41 -6.09 21.40
C ALA A 527 -10.19 -6.91 20.35
N THR A 528 -11.47 -6.60 20.16
CA THR A 528 -12.27 -7.19 19.08
C THR A 528 -12.39 -6.26 17.87
N ALA A 529 -12.13 -4.97 18.04
CA ALA A 529 -12.01 -4.01 16.94
C ALA A 529 -10.76 -4.32 16.09
N PRO A 530 -10.85 -4.31 14.74
CA PRO A 530 -9.69 -4.50 13.88
C PRO A 530 -8.63 -3.42 14.11
N VAL A 531 -7.36 -3.83 14.32
CA VAL A 531 -6.24 -2.90 14.51
C VAL A 531 -5.29 -3.00 13.32
N LEU A 532 -5.10 -1.88 12.62
CA LEU A 532 -4.20 -1.74 11.49
C LEU A 532 -3.10 -0.75 11.87
N VAL A 533 -1.85 -1.17 11.89
CA VAL A 533 -0.71 -0.32 12.23
C VAL A 533 0.40 -0.42 11.18
N ASP A 534 0.97 0.71 10.79
CA ASP A 534 2.12 0.78 9.89
C ASP A 534 3.17 1.79 10.38
N ALA A 535 4.43 1.59 9.96
CA ALA A 535 5.59 2.36 10.39
C ALA A 535 5.71 2.47 11.92
N LEU A 536 5.50 1.37 12.65
CA LEU A 536 5.58 1.32 14.11
C LEU A 536 7.04 1.30 14.56
N THR A 537 7.45 2.30 15.35
CA THR A 537 8.80 2.37 15.92
C THR A 537 8.73 2.23 17.44
N CYS A 538 9.54 1.33 17.99
CA CYS A 538 9.73 1.17 19.42
C CYS A 538 11.22 1.16 19.76
N TYR A 539 11.61 1.87 20.82
CA TYR A 539 12.99 1.91 21.28
C TYR A 539 13.11 1.82 22.82
N PRO A 540 13.94 0.91 23.37
CA PRO A 540 14.11 0.79 24.80
C PRO A 540 15.13 1.78 25.33
N GLY A 541 15.00 2.11 26.61
CA GLY A 541 16.00 2.92 27.31
C GLY A 541 15.70 3.06 28.80
N THR A 542 16.62 3.70 29.52
CA THR A 542 16.49 4.06 30.93
C THR A 542 16.01 5.51 31.08
N ASP A 543 15.72 5.92 32.31
CA ASP A 543 15.39 7.31 32.64
C ASP A 543 16.55 8.25 32.24
N ASP A 544 16.26 9.56 32.04
CA ASP A 544 17.22 10.54 31.47
C ASP A 544 18.50 10.72 32.29
N ASP A 545 18.46 10.42 33.59
CA ASP A 545 19.61 10.44 34.50
C ASP A 545 20.43 9.14 34.48
N GLY A 546 20.06 8.20 33.60
CA GLY A 546 20.67 6.87 33.51
C GLY A 546 20.23 5.91 34.61
N THR A 547 19.26 6.29 35.46
CA THR A 547 18.74 5.44 36.53
C THR A 547 17.60 4.53 36.06
N GLY A 548 17.24 3.56 36.89
CA GLY A 548 16.14 2.61 36.62
C GLY A 548 16.53 1.44 35.72
N VAL A 549 15.54 0.59 35.45
CA VAL A 549 15.66 -0.55 34.53
C VAL A 549 15.16 -0.12 33.15
N ALA A 550 15.82 -0.60 32.10
CA ALA A 550 15.39 -0.31 30.74
C ALA A 550 13.95 -0.80 30.47
N SER A 551 13.21 -0.06 29.67
CA SER A 551 11.84 -0.36 29.26
C SER A 551 11.61 0.16 27.83
N PRO A 552 10.60 -0.31 27.07
CA PRO A 552 9.59 -1.30 27.45
C PRO A 552 10.13 -2.74 27.49
N GLN A 553 9.40 -3.63 28.15
CA GLN A 553 9.69 -5.07 28.15
C GLN A 553 9.51 -5.65 26.75
N TYR A 554 8.44 -5.25 26.06
CA TYR A 554 8.16 -5.66 24.68
C TYR A 554 8.01 -4.47 23.73
N GLY A 555 8.39 -4.61 22.47
CA GLY A 555 8.24 -3.53 21.49
C GLY A 555 6.76 -3.38 21.13
N ALA A 556 6.17 -4.50 20.70
CA ALA A 556 4.74 -4.71 20.64
C ALA A 556 4.33 -5.97 21.43
N TYR A 557 3.20 -5.92 22.13
CA TYR A 557 2.63 -7.07 22.83
C TYR A 557 1.16 -7.28 22.47
N LEU A 558 0.87 -8.42 21.83
CA LEU A 558 -0.47 -8.80 21.38
C LEU A 558 -1.01 -9.93 22.25
N THR A 559 -2.17 -9.73 22.86
CA THR A 559 -2.83 -10.72 23.73
C THR A 559 -4.32 -10.78 23.42
N GLY A 560 -4.83 -11.96 23.03
CA GLY A 560 -6.28 -12.18 22.84
C GLY A 560 -6.99 -11.30 21.80
N ALA A 561 -6.27 -10.68 20.86
CA ALA A 561 -6.86 -9.80 19.85
C ALA A 561 -7.57 -10.59 18.73
N SER A 562 -8.67 -10.06 18.18
CA SER A 562 -9.40 -10.69 17.07
C SER A 562 -8.68 -10.54 15.72
N GLN A 563 -8.19 -9.34 15.42
CA GLN A 563 -7.55 -8.98 14.16
C GLN A 563 -6.52 -7.87 14.34
N VAL A 564 -5.25 -8.16 14.05
CA VAL A 564 -4.14 -7.19 14.09
C VAL A 564 -3.32 -7.30 12.82
N GLN A 565 -3.02 -6.17 12.18
CA GLN A 565 -2.10 -6.08 11.05
C GLN A 565 -0.99 -5.08 11.36
N ILE A 566 0.26 -5.51 11.32
CA ILE A 566 1.46 -4.67 11.43
C ILE A 566 2.15 -4.67 10.07
N GLY A 567 2.10 -3.57 9.32
CA GLY A 567 2.65 -3.45 7.96
C GLY A 567 4.17 -3.42 7.92
N GLY A 568 4.78 -2.41 8.53
CA GLY A 568 6.23 -2.24 8.68
C GLY A 568 6.58 -1.57 10.01
N GLY A 569 7.85 -1.69 10.42
CA GLY A 569 8.28 -1.08 11.68
C GLY A 569 9.65 -1.53 12.18
N TYR A 570 10.15 -0.82 13.19
CA TYR A 570 11.35 -1.17 13.93
C TYR A 570 10.98 -1.33 15.40
N LEU A 571 10.86 -2.58 15.86
CA LEU A 571 10.42 -2.89 17.21
C LEU A 571 11.62 -3.35 18.04
N HIS A 572 12.12 -2.47 18.88
CA HIS A 572 13.19 -2.77 19.81
C HIS A 572 12.67 -2.67 21.24
N ALA A 573 12.94 -3.68 22.05
CA ALA A 573 12.61 -3.67 23.48
C ALA A 573 13.56 -4.53 24.30
N VAL A 574 13.41 -4.51 25.62
CA VAL A 574 14.35 -5.19 26.53
C VAL A 574 14.30 -6.71 26.40
N GLU A 575 13.11 -7.31 26.38
CA GLU A 575 12.96 -8.76 26.27
C GLU A 575 12.73 -9.21 24.83
N ASP A 576 11.76 -8.61 24.13
CA ASP A 576 11.51 -8.93 22.72
C ASP A 576 10.84 -7.79 21.96
N GLY A 577 11.22 -7.58 20.71
CA GLY A 577 10.64 -6.56 19.85
C GLY A 577 9.16 -6.82 19.55
N LEU A 578 8.75 -8.08 19.41
CA LEU A 578 7.34 -8.44 19.20
C LEU A 578 7.00 -9.71 19.97
N LYS A 579 6.03 -9.62 20.88
CA LYS A 579 5.44 -10.76 21.56
C LYS A 579 3.99 -10.92 21.14
N ASP A 580 3.63 -12.11 20.65
CA ASP A 580 2.26 -12.48 20.31
C ASP A 580 1.82 -13.70 21.14
N SER A 581 0.82 -13.49 22.00
CA SER A 581 0.16 -14.53 22.79
C SER A 581 -1.32 -14.70 22.38
N THR A 582 -1.67 -14.32 21.15
CA THR A 582 -3.05 -14.37 20.65
C THR A 582 -3.46 -15.80 20.29
N VAL A 583 -4.63 -16.22 20.74
CA VAL A 583 -5.22 -17.54 20.43
C VAL A 583 -6.55 -17.35 19.71
N GLY A 584 -6.69 -17.92 18.51
CA GLY A 584 -7.93 -17.85 17.72
C GLY A 584 -8.15 -16.54 16.95
N GLY A 585 -7.25 -15.57 17.05
CA GLY A 585 -7.26 -14.31 16.29
C GLY A 585 -6.40 -14.35 15.02
N SER A 586 -6.63 -13.38 14.12
CA SER A 586 -5.84 -13.17 12.90
C SER A 586 -4.77 -12.10 13.13
N VAL A 587 -3.51 -12.51 13.25
CA VAL A 587 -2.36 -11.60 13.36
C VAL A 587 -1.53 -11.69 12.07
N ALA A 588 -1.37 -10.57 11.38
CA ALA A 588 -0.50 -10.44 10.21
C ALA A 588 0.63 -9.45 10.50
N VAL A 589 1.86 -9.88 10.28
CA VAL A 589 3.06 -9.05 10.46
C VAL A 589 3.79 -9.03 9.13
N GLY A 590 4.05 -7.83 8.61
CA GLY A 590 4.70 -7.63 7.32
C GLY A 590 6.19 -7.90 7.36
N ALA A 591 6.75 -8.20 6.19
CA ALA A 591 8.17 -8.57 6.04
C ALA A 591 9.14 -7.42 6.40
N GLU A 592 8.66 -6.19 6.36
CA GLU A 592 9.42 -4.98 6.70
C GLU A 592 9.45 -4.68 8.21
N VAL A 593 8.87 -5.55 9.04
CA VAL A 593 8.98 -5.44 10.50
C VAL A 593 10.32 -6.03 10.96
N THR A 594 11.18 -5.16 11.46
CA THR A 594 12.42 -5.52 12.14
C THR A 594 12.15 -5.65 13.62
N VAL A 595 12.53 -6.78 14.24
CA VAL A 595 12.46 -6.94 15.69
C VAL A 595 13.85 -7.06 16.30
N ARG A 596 14.01 -6.47 17.50
CA ARG A 596 15.25 -6.46 18.27
C ARG A 596 14.94 -6.59 19.77
N SER A 597 15.78 -7.35 20.47
CA SER A 597 15.77 -7.47 21.92
C SER A 597 17.07 -6.90 22.49
N GLY A 598 17.07 -6.33 23.70
CA GLY A 598 18.27 -5.93 24.43
C GLY A 598 18.29 -4.46 24.85
N ALA A 599 19.42 -4.06 25.44
CA ALA A 599 19.65 -2.67 25.83
C ALA A 599 20.09 -1.82 24.62
N SER A 600 19.68 -0.54 24.62
CA SER A 600 19.93 0.41 23.52
C SER A 600 21.42 0.68 23.23
N ASN A 601 22.32 0.39 24.17
CA ASN A 601 23.75 0.69 24.09
C ASN A 601 24.64 -0.49 23.65
N THR A 602 24.08 -1.64 23.30
CA THR A 602 24.87 -2.81 22.89
C THR A 602 24.93 -2.94 21.35
N THR A 603 26.12 -3.23 20.81
CA THR A 603 26.41 -3.33 19.36
C THR A 603 26.18 -4.74 18.80
N SER A 604 25.78 -5.70 19.64
CA SER A 604 25.64 -7.11 19.28
C SER A 604 24.21 -7.58 19.54
N ASP A 605 23.27 -7.19 18.69
CA ASP A 605 21.93 -7.79 18.71
C ASP A 605 21.61 -8.40 17.35
N ARG A 606 21.10 -9.64 17.40
CA ARG A 606 20.67 -10.38 16.23
C ARG A 606 19.41 -9.72 15.67
N LEU A 607 19.56 -8.99 14.56
CA LEU A 607 18.43 -8.60 13.72
C LEU A 607 17.62 -9.87 13.40
N ARG A 608 16.41 -9.96 13.95
CA ARG A 608 15.44 -10.97 13.52
C ARG A 608 14.42 -10.23 12.66
N ARG A 609 14.32 -10.60 11.38
CA ARG A 609 13.06 -10.36 10.67
C ARG A 609 12.05 -11.31 11.30
N TYR A 610 10.83 -10.83 11.57
CA TYR A 610 9.76 -11.70 12.09
C TYR A 610 9.35 -12.70 11.00
N THR A 611 10.12 -13.78 10.88
CA THR A 611 9.71 -15.00 10.22
C THR A 611 8.97 -15.76 11.30
N ARG A 612 7.63 -15.80 11.22
CA ARG A 612 6.80 -16.69 12.02
C ARG A 612 7.47 -18.07 12.07
N GLU A 613 7.72 -18.57 13.28
CA GLU A 613 8.34 -19.88 13.48
C GLU A 613 7.60 -20.98 12.69
N THR A 614 8.42 -21.95 12.26
CA THR A 614 8.30 -22.94 11.20
C THR A 614 7.03 -23.80 11.14
N ASN A 615 6.57 -24.13 9.93
CA ASN A 615 5.70 -25.29 9.71
C ASN A 615 6.32 -26.39 8.81
N VAL A 616 7.44 -26.16 8.11
CA VAL A 616 8.08 -27.17 7.24
C VAL A 616 9.60 -27.13 7.33
N THR A 617 10.20 -28.24 7.76
CA THR A 617 11.67 -28.47 7.77
C THR A 617 12.09 -29.45 6.67
N ILE A 618 13.38 -29.47 6.34
CA ILE A 618 13.94 -30.45 5.37
C ILE A 618 13.62 -31.89 5.80
N ASN A 619 13.76 -32.21 7.08
CA ASN A 619 13.43 -33.54 7.61
C ASN A 619 11.95 -33.87 7.45
N SER A 620 11.06 -32.91 7.70
CA SER A 620 9.62 -33.12 7.51
C SER A 620 9.25 -33.35 6.04
N LEU A 621 9.95 -32.70 5.10
CA LEU A 621 9.79 -32.93 3.66
C LEU A 621 10.29 -34.33 3.27
N LEU A 622 11.49 -34.71 3.72
CA LEU A 622 12.09 -36.01 3.40
C LEU A 622 11.39 -37.19 4.09
N GLY A 623 10.54 -36.92 5.09
CA GLY A 623 9.65 -37.91 5.70
C GLY A 623 8.49 -38.33 4.77
N GLU A 624 8.16 -37.53 3.76
CA GLU A 624 7.11 -37.85 2.78
C GLU A 624 7.64 -38.70 1.62
N THR A 625 6.78 -39.55 1.07
CA THR A 625 7.09 -40.36 -0.13
C THR A 625 5.82 -40.64 -0.94
N PRO A 626 5.72 -40.16 -2.20
CA PRO A 626 6.61 -39.16 -2.80
C PRO A 626 6.41 -37.77 -2.15
N PHE A 627 7.44 -36.92 -2.20
CA PHE A 627 7.32 -35.49 -1.92
C PHE A 627 7.46 -34.66 -3.20
N PHE A 628 6.92 -33.45 -3.20
CA PHE A 628 6.82 -32.60 -4.40
C PHE A 628 7.50 -31.25 -4.20
N ILE A 629 8.20 -30.78 -5.24
CA ILE A 629 8.89 -29.50 -5.28
C ILE A 629 8.36 -28.71 -6.48
N ALA A 630 7.92 -27.47 -6.27
CA ALA A 630 7.47 -26.60 -7.35
C ALA A 630 8.67 -26.11 -8.17
N HIS A 631 8.90 -26.71 -9.35
CA HIS A 631 10.03 -26.36 -10.20
C HIS A 631 9.85 -24.96 -10.77
N ARG A 632 10.76 -24.03 -10.45
CA ARG A 632 10.67 -22.62 -10.83
C ARG A 632 9.33 -21.96 -10.47
N GLY A 633 8.68 -22.43 -9.40
CA GLY A 633 7.33 -22.00 -9.01
C GLY A 633 6.18 -22.71 -9.75
N SER A 634 6.41 -23.91 -10.30
CA SER A 634 5.48 -24.63 -11.20
C SER A 634 5.32 -23.94 -12.57
N GLY A 635 6.46 -23.80 -13.26
CA GLY A 635 6.61 -22.98 -14.48
C GLY A 635 5.79 -23.36 -15.71
N MET A 636 5.06 -24.47 -15.69
CA MET A 636 4.12 -24.87 -16.76
C MET A 636 2.65 -24.61 -16.38
N GLU A 637 2.40 -24.07 -15.19
CA GLU A 637 1.10 -23.61 -14.70
C GLU A 637 1.11 -22.09 -14.45
N TYR A 638 2.25 -21.54 -14.02
CA TYR A 638 2.43 -20.12 -13.68
C TYR A 638 3.67 -19.54 -14.38
N PRO A 639 3.74 -18.20 -14.57
CA PRO A 639 4.95 -17.56 -15.07
C PRO A 639 6.17 -17.84 -14.18
N GLU A 640 7.20 -18.48 -14.73
CA GLU A 640 8.40 -18.96 -14.02
C GLU A 640 9.04 -17.88 -13.11
N HIS A 641 9.47 -18.31 -11.92
CA HIS A 641 10.21 -17.51 -10.93
C HIS A 641 9.57 -16.18 -10.54
N THR A 642 8.25 -16.03 -10.66
CA THR A 642 7.51 -14.86 -10.16
C THR A 642 7.04 -15.05 -8.73
N MET A 643 6.75 -13.94 -8.02
CA MET A 643 6.12 -14.02 -6.70
C MET A 643 4.75 -14.72 -6.78
N ALA A 644 3.93 -14.45 -7.81
CA ALA A 644 2.64 -15.11 -7.97
C ALA A 644 2.78 -16.63 -8.17
N ALA A 645 3.79 -17.09 -8.90
CA ALA A 645 4.06 -18.52 -9.06
C ALA A 645 4.40 -19.20 -7.74
N TYR A 646 5.31 -18.61 -6.94
CA TYR A 646 5.63 -19.15 -5.62
C TYR A 646 4.44 -19.11 -4.66
N GLU A 647 3.71 -17.99 -4.62
CA GLU A 647 2.53 -17.87 -3.75
C GLU A 647 1.44 -18.87 -4.13
N SER A 648 1.19 -19.07 -5.42
CA SER A 648 0.21 -20.03 -5.91
C SER A 648 0.60 -21.47 -5.59
N ALA A 649 1.89 -21.82 -5.78
CA ALA A 649 2.40 -23.14 -5.44
C ALA A 649 2.30 -23.44 -3.94
N VAL A 650 2.64 -22.47 -3.08
CA VAL A 650 2.53 -22.58 -1.62
C VAL A 650 1.07 -22.62 -1.16
N ALA A 651 0.20 -21.81 -1.74
CA ALA A 651 -1.25 -21.85 -1.49
C ALA A 651 -1.86 -23.20 -1.92
N GLY A 652 -1.31 -23.82 -2.97
CA GLY A 652 -1.61 -25.19 -3.37
C GLY A 652 -1.12 -26.27 -2.39
N GLY A 653 -0.51 -25.89 -1.26
CA GLY A 653 -0.05 -26.80 -0.22
C GLY A 653 1.24 -27.53 -0.55
N VAL A 654 2.11 -26.96 -1.40
CA VAL A 654 3.46 -27.50 -1.60
C VAL A 654 4.33 -27.22 -0.38
N LYS A 655 5.20 -28.17 -0.06
CA LYS A 655 6.15 -28.05 1.05
C LYS A 655 7.54 -27.60 0.61
N ALA A 656 7.78 -27.53 -0.70
CA ALA A 656 9.05 -27.12 -1.25
C ALA A 656 8.91 -26.35 -2.58
N ILE A 657 9.76 -25.35 -2.78
CA ILE A 657 9.90 -24.59 -4.02
C ILE A 657 11.34 -24.64 -4.50
N GLU A 658 11.55 -24.60 -5.81
CA GLU A 658 12.88 -24.46 -6.41
C GLU A 658 13.09 -23.02 -6.88
N VAL A 659 14.26 -22.47 -6.56
CA VAL A 659 14.64 -21.09 -6.85
C VAL A 659 16.02 -21.11 -7.50
N SER A 660 16.09 -20.63 -8.74
CA SER A 660 17.33 -20.42 -9.47
C SER A 660 17.67 -18.93 -9.46
N VAL A 661 18.95 -18.60 -9.28
CA VAL A 661 19.39 -17.20 -9.18
C VAL A 661 20.54 -16.85 -10.12
N GLN A 662 20.37 -15.72 -10.77
CA GLN A 662 21.40 -15.00 -11.50
C GLN A 662 21.79 -13.73 -10.73
N VAL A 663 22.89 -13.11 -11.16
CA VAL A 663 23.36 -11.84 -10.61
C VAL A 663 23.32 -10.77 -11.69
N THR A 664 22.82 -9.59 -11.35
CA THR A 664 22.81 -8.39 -12.19
C THR A 664 24.20 -7.74 -12.22
N ALA A 665 24.41 -6.77 -13.12
CA ALA A 665 25.66 -6.03 -13.27
C ALA A 665 26.10 -5.29 -11.99
N ASP A 666 25.12 -4.87 -11.17
CA ASP A 666 25.30 -4.18 -9.89
C ASP A 666 25.29 -5.14 -8.67
N GLY A 667 25.38 -6.45 -8.90
CA GLY A 667 25.58 -7.45 -7.83
C GLY A 667 24.30 -7.91 -7.12
N VAL A 668 23.11 -7.53 -7.60
CA VAL A 668 21.83 -7.95 -7.02
C VAL A 668 21.45 -9.34 -7.52
N LEU A 669 21.04 -10.22 -6.60
CA LEU A 669 20.58 -11.57 -6.92
C LEU A 669 19.12 -11.55 -7.34
N VAL A 670 18.84 -11.99 -8.56
CA VAL A 670 17.49 -12.04 -9.14
C VAL A 670 17.08 -13.48 -9.46
N CYS A 671 15.82 -13.81 -9.24
CA CYS A 671 15.28 -15.14 -9.49
C CYS A 671 15.08 -15.36 -10.99
N CYS A 672 16.04 -16.02 -11.63
CA CYS A 672 15.98 -16.36 -13.04
C CYS A 672 16.77 -17.65 -13.25
N HIS A 673 16.21 -18.57 -14.03
CA HIS A 673 16.90 -19.83 -14.33
C HIS A 673 17.98 -19.62 -15.39
N ASP A 674 17.66 -18.90 -16.46
CA ASP A 674 18.51 -18.79 -17.64
C ASP A 674 19.54 -17.68 -17.47
N GLN A 675 20.62 -17.73 -18.23
CA GLN A 675 21.60 -16.64 -18.26
C GLN A 675 21.06 -15.41 -18.99
N THR A 676 20.14 -15.63 -19.94
CA THR A 676 19.56 -14.59 -20.79
C THR A 676 18.05 -14.45 -20.55
N LEU A 677 17.50 -13.30 -20.94
CA LEU A 677 16.14 -12.88 -20.58
C LEU A 677 15.03 -13.38 -21.53
N GLU A 678 15.35 -13.82 -22.74
CA GLU A 678 14.41 -13.94 -23.86
C GLU A 678 13.36 -15.04 -23.69
N ARG A 679 13.68 -16.11 -22.97
CA ARG A 679 12.79 -17.28 -22.89
C ARG A 679 11.57 -17.00 -22.02
N THR A 680 11.74 -16.26 -20.92
CA THR A 680 10.69 -16.07 -19.90
C THR A 680 10.22 -14.63 -19.77
N THR A 681 10.86 -13.68 -20.48
CA THR A 681 10.59 -12.25 -20.36
C THR A 681 10.54 -11.57 -21.72
N ASN A 682 10.15 -10.30 -21.74
CA ASN A 682 10.25 -9.42 -22.91
C ASN A 682 11.64 -8.77 -23.06
N GLY A 683 12.59 -9.08 -22.18
CA GLY A 683 13.96 -8.56 -22.21
C GLY A 683 14.88 -9.35 -23.14
N VAL A 684 16.03 -8.76 -23.47
CA VAL A 684 17.06 -9.34 -24.34
C VAL A 684 18.44 -9.19 -23.68
N GLY A 685 19.30 -10.19 -23.89
CA GLY A 685 20.67 -10.24 -23.41
C GLY A 685 20.84 -10.95 -22.07
N ASN A 686 22.10 -11.04 -21.63
CA ASN A 686 22.47 -11.66 -20.36
C ASN A 686 21.96 -10.85 -19.17
N VAL A 687 21.42 -11.51 -18.14
CA VAL A 687 21.00 -10.88 -16.88
C VAL A 687 22.15 -10.07 -16.25
N SER A 688 23.39 -10.56 -16.35
CA SER A 688 24.59 -9.91 -15.84
C SER A 688 24.98 -8.62 -16.57
N ALA A 689 24.34 -8.29 -17.69
CA ALA A 689 24.53 -7.02 -18.41
C ALA A 689 23.57 -5.92 -17.95
N TRP A 690 22.56 -6.25 -17.15
CA TRP A 690 21.54 -5.32 -16.67
C TRP A 690 21.81 -4.95 -15.22
N THR A 691 21.62 -3.68 -14.84
CA THR A 691 21.45 -3.32 -13.42
C THR A 691 20.06 -3.74 -12.95
N TYR A 692 19.90 -4.01 -11.65
CA TYR A 692 18.60 -4.42 -11.12
C TYR A 692 17.52 -3.36 -11.37
N GLN A 693 17.85 -2.07 -11.21
CA GLN A 693 16.90 -0.99 -11.47
C GLN A 693 16.46 -0.96 -12.94
N ALA A 694 17.37 -1.18 -13.89
CA ALA A 694 17.03 -1.23 -15.31
C ALA A 694 16.15 -2.44 -15.64
N LEU A 695 16.48 -3.61 -15.08
CA LEU A 695 15.71 -4.83 -15.23
C LEU A 695 14.30 -4.64 -14.67
N ARG A 696 14.17 -4.12 -13.44
CA ARG A 696 12.88 -3.84 -12.80
C ARG A 696 12.02 -2.84 -13.58
N ASN A 697 12.62 -1.84 -14.21
CA ASN A 697 11.87 -0.81 -14.94
C ASN A 697 11.46 -1.24 -16.36
N LYS A 698 12.21 -2.13 -17.01
CA LYS A 698 12.06 -2.41 -18.46
C LYS A 698 11.67 -3.84 -18.79
N VAL A 699 11.90 -4.79 -17.88
CA VAL A 699 11.73 -6.21 -18.14
C VAL A 699 10.53 -6.75 -17.38
N ARG A 700 9.66 -7.47 -18.09
CA ARG A 700 8.47 -8.15 -17.55
C ARG A 700 8.41 -9.57 -18.07
N THR A 701 7.82 -10.48 -17.31
CA THR A 701 7.62 -11.86 -17.75
C THR A 701 6.76 -11.92 -19.02
N ASN A 702 7.12 -12.80 -19.96
CA ASN A 702 6.43 -12.98 -21.23
C ASN A 702 6.24 -14.47 -21.54
N LEU A 703 5.46 -15.15 -20.70
CA LEU A 703 5.12 -16.57 -20.87
C LEU A 703 3.71 -16.79 -21.45
N ARG A 704 3.03 -15.72 -21.87
CA ARG A 704 1.71 -15.78 -22.51
C ARG A 704 1.67 -16.70 -23.74
N PRO A 705 2.69 -16.77 -24.62
CA PRO A 705 2.69 -17.71 -25.74
C PRO A 705 2.63 -19.19 -25.32
N LEU A 706 3.02 -19.51 -24.08
CA LEU A 706 3.00 -20.86 -23.52
C LEU A 706 1.82 -21.09 -22.57
N LEU A 707 1.46 -20.09 -21.77
CA LEU A 707 0.50 -20.19 -20.65
C LEU A 707 -0.85 -19.50 -20.92
N GLY A 708 -0.99 -18.81 -22.05
CA GLY A 708 -2.18 -18.05 -22.42
C GLY A 708 -2.14 -16.57 -22.00
N ASP A 709 -2.92 -15.75 -22.71
CA ASP A 709 -2.95 -14.28 -22.57
C ASP A 709 -3.64 -13.77 -21.30
N GLY A 710 -4.37 -14.62 -20.58
CA GLY A 710 -5.00 -14.29 -19.30
C GLY A 710 -4.00 -14.00 -18.17
N TRP A 711 -2.71 -14.33 -18.35
CA TRP A 711 -1.66 -13.96 -17.41
C TRP A 711 -1.26 -12.49 -17.51
N ILE A 712 -1.16 -11.83 -16.35
CA ILE A 712 -0.57 -10.51 -16.22
C ILE A 712 0.96 -10.64 -16.20
N GLU A 713 1.64 -9.76 -16.94
CA GLU A 713 3.11 -9.71 -16.94
C GLU A 713 3.64 -9.17 -15.60
N GLN A 714 4.67 -9.81 -15.06
CA GLN A 714 5.18 -9.56 -13.71
C GLN A 714 6.66 -9.16 -13.72
N GLU A 715 7.13 -8.57 -12.63
CA GLU A 715 8.54 -8.29 -12.39
C GLU A 715 9.32 -9.56 -12.00
N ILE A 716 10.63 -9.58 -12.27
CA ILE A 716 11.52 -10.62 -11.74
C ILE A 716 11.83 -10.28 -10.26
N PRO A 717 11.49 -11.15 -9.30
CA PRO A 717 11.78 -10.90 -7.89
C PRO A 717 13.27 -11.07 -7.58
N THR A 718 13.73 -10.43 -6.50
CA THR A 718 15.07 -10.70 -5.97
C THR A 718 15.07 -11.97 -5.14
N LEU A 719 16.25 -12.59 -4.98
CA LEU A 719 16.39 -13.71 -4.04
C LEU A 719 16.00 -13.29 -2.62
N LYS A 720 16.33 -12.06 -2.23
CA LYS A 720 16.01 -11.52 -0.92
C LYS A 720 14.50 -11.52 -0.69
N ASP A 721 13.71 -11.05 -1.65
CA ASP A 721 12.24 -11.03 -1.56
C ASP A 721 11.68 -12.44 -1.35
N VAL A 722 12.22 -13.42 -2.09
CA VAL A 722 11.81 -14.83 -1.99
C VAL A 722 12.21 -15.44 -0.64
N LEU A 723 13.44 -15.23 -0.18
CA LEU A 723 13.89 -15.74 1.13
C LEU A 723 13.09 -15.12 2.27
N ASP A 724 12.88 -13.81 2.26
CA ASP A 724 12.11 -13.11 3.29
C ASP A 724 10.65 -13.56 3.33
N ARG A 725 10.08 -13.92 2.17
CA ARG A 725 8.70 -14.39 2.06
C ARG A 725 8.51 -15.85 2.44
N PHE A 726 9.44 -16.74 2.06
CA PHE A 726 9.19 -18.18 2.03
C PHE A 726 10.14 -19.03 2.89
N LEU A 727 11.33 -18.54 3.26
CA LEU A 727 12.26 -19.30 4.08
C LEU A 727 11.62 -19.61 5.44
N GLY A 728 11.71 -20.87 5.89
CA GLY A 728 11.07 -21.37 7.10
C GLY A 728 9.57 -21.70 6.97
N ARG A 729 8.90 -21.23 5.91
CA ARG A 729 7.50 -21.60 5.60
C ARG A 729 7.42 -22.83 4.70
N VAL A 730 8.36 -22.94 3.77
CA VAL A 730 8.60 -24.09 2.89
C VAL A 730 10.09 -24.36 2.77
N VAL A 731 10.44 -25.53 2.26
CA VAL A 731 11.83 -25.85 1.91
C VAL A 731 12.19 -25.20 0.57
N ILE A 732 13.29 -24.46 0.52
CA ILE A 732 13.78 -23.81 -0.70
C ILE A 732 14.95 -24.61 -1.26
N PHE A 733 14.81 -25.15 -2.48
CA PHE A 733 15.91 -25.71 -3.26
C PHE A 733 16.56 -24.57 -4.05
N LEU A 734 17.67 -24.03 -3.53
CA LEU A 734 18.32 -22.84 -4.07
C LEU A 734 19.51 -23.21 -4.95
N GLU A 735 19.50 -22.75 -6.21
CA GLU A 735 20.60 -22.90 -7.16
C GLU A 735 21.19 -21.56 -7.59
N ALA A 736 22.47 -21.34 -7.31
CA ALA A 736 23.23 -20.25 -7.93
C ALA A 736 23.70 -20.69 -9.33
N LYS A 737 23.18 -20.05 -10.39
CA LYS A 737 23.36 -20.49 -11.78
C LYS A 737 24.69 -20.11 -12.43
N SER A 738 25.57 -19.38 -11.73
CA SER A 738 26.88 -18.99 -12.25
C SER A 738 27.94 -18.97 -11.14
N ASN A 739 29.20 -19.14 -11.53
CA ASN A 739 30.34 -19.00 -10.61
C ASN A 739 30.40 -17.61 -9.95
N VAL A 740 29.81 -16.59 -10.59
CA VAL A 740 29.73 -15.23 -10.04
C VAL A 740 28.62 -15.12 -8.99
N SER A 741 27.46 -15.77 -9.20
CA SER A 741 26.36 -15.71 -8.23
C SER A 741 26.62 -16.55 -6.98
N VAL A 742 27.39 -17.65 -7.08
CA VAL A 742 27.74 -18.52 -5.93
C VAL A 742 28.27 -17.72 -4.72
N PRO A 743 29.40 -16.99 -4.79
CA PRO A 743 29.95 -16.30 -3.62
C PRO A 743 29.02 -15.20 -3.07
N ILE A 744 28.20 -14.57 -3.92
CA ILE A 744 27.26 -13.52 -3.51
C ILE A 744 26.09 -14.13 -2.73
N VAL A 745 25.55 -15.27 -3.19
CA VAL A 745 24.51 -16.02 -2.45
C VAL A 745 25.07 -16.51 -1.13
N GLN A 746 26.27 -17.08 -1.13
CA GLN A 746 26.93 -17.57 0.08
C GLN A 746 27.06 -16.45 1.12
N LYS A 747 27.57 -15.29 0.70
CA LYS A 747 27.67 -14.11 1.56
C LYS A 747 26.30 -13.67 2.09
N MET A 748 25.28 -13.59 1.24
CA MET A 748 23.93 -13.21 1.66
C MET A 748 23.37 -14.16 2.72
N LEU A 749 23.52 -15.47 2.53
CA LEU A 749 23.04 -16.46 3.50
C LEU A 749 23.79 -16.38 4.83
N THR A 750 25.12 -16.25 4.80
CA THR A 750 25.94 -16.11 6.01
C THR A 750 25.61 -14.84 6.80
N ASP A 751 25.45 -13.71 6.11
CA ASP A 751 25.28 -12.41 6.77
C ASP A 751 23.85 -12.20 7.28
N PHE A 752 22.83 -12.65 6.53
CA PHE A 752 21.44 -12.26 6.77
C PHE A 752 20.50 -13.42 7.12
N TYR A 753 20.89 -14.67 6.85
CA TYR A 753 20.01 -15.85 7.03
C TYR A 753 20.72 -16.98 7.81
N PRO A 754 21.11 -16.75 9.08
CA PRO A 754 21.89 -17.71 9.88
C PRO A 754 21.16 -19.04 10.16
N HIS A 755 19.85 -19.10 9.94
CA HIS A 755 19.01 -20.30 10.10
C HIS A 755 18.57 -20.92 8.76
N ALA A 756 19.15 -20.49 7.63
CA ALA A 756 18.80 -21.00 6.31
C ALA A 756 18.95 -22.53 6.22
N ASN A 757 19.94 -23.10 6.91
CA ASN A 757 20.19 -24.55 6.92
C ASN A 757 19.02 -25.42 7.41
N GLN A 758 18.00 -24.85 8.07
CA GLN A 758 16.82 -25.60 8.52
C GLN A 758 15.77 -25.84 7.42
N SER A 759 15.73 -24.95 6.42
CA SER A 759 14.68 -24.93 5.39
C SER A 759 15.21 -24.57 4.00
N LEU A 760 16.52 -24.67 3.78
CA LEU A 760 17.17 -24.43 2.49
C LEU A 760 18.05 -25.63 2.12
N VAL A 761 17.83 -26.16 0.92
CA VAL A 761 18.65 -27.18 0.28
C VAL A 761 19.53 -26.51 -0.76
N TRP A 762 20.85 -26.62 -0.61
CA TRP A 762 21.81 -26.14 -1.59
C TRP A 762 21.83 -27.06 -2.81
N LYS A 763 21.37 -26.57 -3.94
CA LYS A 763 21.24 -27.30 -5.20
C LYS A 763 22.41 -26.95 -6.13
N GLY A 764 22.96 -27.94 -6.84
CA GLY A 764 23.97 -27.72 -7.87
C GLY A 764 24.25 -28.94 -8.75
N HIS A 765 24.93 -28.72 -9.88
CA HIS A 765 25.44 -29.82 -10.72
C HIS A 765 26.57 -30.55 -9.99
N TYR A 766 26.72 -31.86 -10.24
CA TYR A 766 27.73 -32.69 -9.58
C TYR A 766 29.19 -32.20 -9.75
N GLN A 767 29.49 -31.44 -10.81
CA GLN A 767 30.82 -30.86 -11.03
C GLN A 767 31.01 -29.50 -10.32
N GLY A 768 29.97 -28.99 -9.67
CA GLY A 768 30.01 -27.73 -8.95
C GLY A 768 30.95 -27.78 -7.75
N THR A 769 31.68 -26.69 -7.51
CA THR A 769 32.67 -26.60 -6.44
C THR A 769 32.11 -26.01 -5.14
N SER A 770 30.80 -25.75 -5.06
CA SER A 770 30.17 -25.01 -3.95
C SER A 770 29.64 -25.90 -2.81
N PHE A 771 29.54 -27.21 -3.00
CA PHE A 771 29.04 -28.12 -1.96
C PHE A 771 29.92 -28.16 -0.69
N PRO A 772 31.27 -28.11 -0.75
CA PRO A 772 32.08 -28.08 0.47
C PRO A 772 31.72 -26.91 1.39
N TRP A 773 31.41 -25.73 0.82
CA TRP A 773 30.93 -24.59 1.60
C TRP A 773 29.57 -24.88 2.24
N ALA A 774 28.61 -25.43 1.47
CA ALA A 774 27.29 -25.75 2.00
C ALA A 774 27.36 -26.76 3.16
N LYS A 775 28.22 -27.79 3.04
CA LYS A 775 28.46 -28.76 4.10
C LYS A 775 29.12 -28.14 5.34
N ALA A 776 30.08 -27.24 5.17
CA ALA A 776 30.68 -26.50 6.27
C ALA A 776 29.66 -25.63 7.04
N HIS A 777 28.55 -25.26 6.41
CA HIS A 777 27.46 -24.49 7.00
C HIS A 777 26.25 -25.36 7.41
N ASN A 778 26.43 -26.68 7.52
CA ASN A 778 25.40 -27.64 7.91
C ASN A 778 24.13 -27.59 7.02
N MET A 779 24.26 -27.17 5.77
CA MET A 779 23.15 -27.14 4.83
C MET A 779 22.96 -28.52 4.19
N ALA A 780 21.71 -28.91 3.96
CA ALA A 780 21.41 -30.07 3.13
C ALA A 780 21.77 -29.77 1.67
N THR A 781 22.24 -30.77 0.96
CA THR A 781 22.76 -30.61 -0.41
C THR A 781 22.08 -31.56 -1.39
N TRP A 782 21.78 -31.07 -2.58
CA TRP A 782 21.23 -31.86 -3.68
C TRP A 782 22.09 -31.70 -4.92
N ALA A 783 22.70 -32.79 -5.38
CA ALA A 783 23.50 -32.81 -6.60
C ALA A 783 22.76 -33.49 -7.74
N TYR A 784 22.61 -32.78 -8.84
CA TYR A 784 22.06 -33.34 -10.07
C TYR A 784 23.15 -33.90 -10.99
N VAL A 785 22.87 -35.07 -11.58
CA VAL A 785 23.77 -35.77 -12.52
C VAL A 785 23.15 -35.93 -13.90
N ASP A 786 23.99 -36.08 -14.92
CA ASP A 786 23.56 -36.26 -16.31
C ASP A 786 23.41 -37.74 -16.66
N ALA A 787 22.74 -38.04 -17.79
CA ALA A 787 22.51 -39.40 -18.25
C ALA A 787 23.79 -40.22 -18.45
N ASN A 788 24.90 -39.56 -18.77
CA ASN A 788 26.22 -40.15 -19.01
C ASN A 788 27.20 -40.01 -17.84
N THR A 789 26.77 -39.47 -16.68
CA THR A 789 27.63 -39.41 -15.50
C THR A 789 27.99 -40.82 -15.04
N THR A 790 29.28 -41.12 -15.01
CA THR A 790 29.83 -42.45 -14.66
C THR A 790 29.76 -42.72 -13.17
N ASP A 791 29.79 -43.99 -12.78
CA ASP A 791 29.82 -44.37 -11.36
C ASP A 791 31.05 -43.82 -10.66
N ALA A 792 32.23 -43.88 -11.30
CA ALA A 792 33.46 -43.32 -10.75
C ALA A 792 33.35 -41.80 -10.45
N GLN A 793 32.65 -41.04 -11.30
CA GLN A 793 32.42 -39.61 -11.07
C GLN A 793 31.47 -39.36 -9.89
N MET A 794 30.41 -40.16 -9.75
CA MET A 794 29.49 -40.04 -8.61
C MET A 794 30.17 -40.45 -7.30
N ASP A 795 30.96 -41.52 -7.34
CA ASP A 795 31.66 -42.06 -6.17
C ASP A 795 32.71 -41.05 -5.66
N ALA A 796 33.40 -40.35 -6.58
CA ALA A 796 34.38 -39.31 -6.26
C ALA A 796 33.81 -38.14 -5.44
N ILE A 797 32.52 -37.83 -5.60
CA ILE A 797 31.86 -36.76 -4.84
C ILE A 797 30.85 -37.29 -3.82
N SER A 798 30.79 -38.60 -3.59
CA SER A 798 29.70 -39.25 -2.85
C SER A 798 29.49 -38.73 -1.42
N THR A 799 30.48 -38.11 -0.79
CA THR A 799 30.36 -37.50 0.54
C THR A 799 29.74 -36.10 0.53
N GLN A 800 29.67 -35.45 -0.63
CA GLN A 800 29.21 -34.07 -0.75
C GLN A 800 27.68 -33.95 -0.79
N PRO A 801 26.93 -34.58 -1.72
CA PRO A 801 25.48 -34.43 -1.78
C PRO A 801 24.77 -35.29 -0.76
N ASP A 802 23.74 -34.76 -0.11
CA ASP A 802 22.85 -35.55 0.76
C ASP A 802 21.75 -36.25 -0.05
N MET A 803 21.45 -35.72 -1.23
CA MET A 803 20.41 -36.20 -2.14
C MET A 803 20.93 -36.22 -3.58
N TRP A 804 20.50 -37.23 -4.34
CA TRP A 804 20.80 -37.32 -5.77
C TRP A 804 19.67 -36.78 -6.62
N GLY A 805 20.05 -36.18 -7.74
CA GLY A 805 19.13 -35.74 -8.75
C GLY A 805 19.32 -36.52 -10.06
N VAL A 806 18.22 -36.91 -10.70
CA VAL A 806 18.22 -37.48 -12.06
C VAL A 806 17.22 -36.80 -13.01
N PRO A 807 17.54 -36.67 -14.32
CA PRO A 807 16.58 -36.18 -15.29
C PRO A 807 15.52 -37.24 -15.62
N HIS A 808 14.27 -36.84 -15.87
CA HIS A 808 13.16 -37.75 -16.15
C HIS A 808 13.33 -38.58 -17.44
N THR A 809 14.18 -38.09 -18.35
CA THR A 809 14.57 -38.73 -19.61
C THR A 809 15.65 -39.81 -19.44
N MET A 810 16.24 -39.94 -18.24
CA MET A 810 17.20 -40.99 -17.95
C MET A 810 16.53 -42.37 -18.00
N THR A 811 17.23 -43.37 -18.53
CA THR A 811 16.72 -44.74 -18.62
C THR A 811 16.40 -45.30 -17.23
N ASP A 812 15.33 -46.07 -17.12
CA ASP A 812 14.91 -46.75 -15.87
C ASP A 812 16.05 -47.53 -15.22
N THR A 813 16.87 -48.24 -16.02
CA THR A 813 18.06 -48.96 -15.54
C THR A 813 19.04 -48.04 -14.82
N ARG A 814 19.37 -46.89 -15.42
CA ARG A 814 20.33 -45.93 -14.83
C ARG A 814 19.74 -45.25 -13.59
N ILE A 815 18.46 -44.92 -13.59
CA ILE A 815 17.76 -44.39 -12.40
C ILE A 815 17.84 -45.41 -11.26
N GLY A 816 17.54 -46.69 -11.52
CA GLY A 816 17.64 -47.76 -10.52
C GLY A 816 19.04 -47.92 -9.94
N GLN A 817 20.09 -47.82 -10.76
CA GLN A 817 21.48 -47.83 -10.30
C GLN A 817 21.82 -46.65 -9.37
N ILE A 818 21.24 -45.47 -9.61
CA ILE A 818 21.47 -44.29 -8.76
C ILE A 818 20.68 -44.40 -7.45
N VAL A 819 19.43 -44.87 -7.51
CA VAL A 819 18.61 -45.14 -6.32
C VAL A 819 19.28 -46.17 -5.41
N ALA A 820 19.94 -47.19 -5.97
CA ALA A 820 20.68 -48.21 -5.22
C ALA A 820 21.87 -47.67 -4.39
N ARG A 821 22.24 -46.39 -4.56
CA ARG A 821 23.27 -45.71 -3.75
C ARG A 821 22.79 -45.24 -2.38
N ASN A 822 21.56 -45.58 -1.98
CA ASN A 822 20.98 -45.32 -0.65
C ASN A 822 20.95 -43.84 -0.22
N LYS A 823 20.77 -42.91 -1.17
CA LYS A 823 20.44 -41.51 -0.90
C LYS A 823 19.09 -41.16 -1.50
N PRO A 824 18.30 -40.26 -0.88
CA PRO A 824 17.04 -39.83 -1.48
C PRO A 824 17.30 -39.29 -2.89
N THR A 825 16.60 -39.89 -3.86
CA THR A 825 16.72 -39.52 -5.27
C THR A 825 15.51 -38.68 -5.67
N ILE A 826 15.76 -37.55 -6.31
CA ILE A 826 14.77 -36.59 -6.79
C ILE A 826 14.86 -36.52 -8.31
N CYS A 827 13.73 -36.61 -9.00
CA CYS A 827 13.68 -36.53 -10.45
C CYS A 827 13.24 -35.12 -10.91
N TRP A 828 13.88 -34.58 -11.96
CA TRP A 828 13.43 -33.36 -12.65
C TRP A 828 13.44 -33.55 -14.18
N GLU A 829 12.69 -32.83 -14.99
CA GLU A 829 11.45 -32.17 -14.64
C GLU A 829 10.30 -33.19 -14.75
N VAL A 830 9.41 -33.26 -13.76
CA VAL A 830 8.27 -34.19 -13.77
C VAL A 830 7.01 -33.43 -14.19
N HIS A 831 6.33 -33.91 -15.23
CA HIS A 831 5.18 -33.23 -15.83
C HIS A 831 3.89 -34.03 -15.81
N ARG A 832 3.99 -35.36 -15.65
CA ARG A 832 2.90 -36.31 -15.85
C ARG A 832 2.66 -37.16 -14.62
N ARG A 833 1.41 -37.58 -14.43
CA ARG A 833 1.02 -38.58 -13.42
C ARG A 833 1.63 -39.95 -13.74
N SER A 834 1.69 -40.34 -15.02
CA SER A 834 2.38 -41.57 -15.42
C SER A 834 3.88 -41.56 -15.09
N ASP A 835 4.54 -40.40 -15.18
CA ASP A 835 5.93 -40.25 -14.74
C ASP A 835 6.05 -40.42 -13.22
N VAL A 836 5.16 -39.83 -12.42
CA VAL A 836 5.16 -40.03 -10.96
C VAL A 836 5.02 -41.51 -10.60
N THR A 837 4.10 -42.23 -11.24
CA THR A 837 3.91 -43.68 -11.04
C THR A 837 5.16 -44.46 -11.40
N ARG A 838 5.74 -44.24 -12.59
CA ARG A 838 6.96 -44.90 -13.05
C ARG A 838 8.14 -44.63 -12.11
N LEU A 839 8.40 -43.36 -11.79
CA LEU A 839 9.54 -42.94 -10.99
C LEU A 839 9.43 -43.46 -9.55
N SER A 840 8.23 -43.44 -8.97
CA SER A 840 7.99 -44.00 -7.63
C SER A 840 8.27 -45.51 -7.61
N ALA A 841 7.89 -46.25 -8.66
CA ALA A 841 8.18 -47.68 -8.79
C ALA A 841 9.69 -47.98 -8.90
N LEU A 842 10.49 -47.03 -9.39
CA LEU A 842 11.96 -47.11 -9.43
C LEU A 842 12.62 -46.70 -8.10
N GLY A 843 11.85 -46.27 -7.10
CA GLY A 843 12.35 -45.84 -5.79
C GLY A 843 12.76 -44.36 -5.71
N VAL A 844 12.41 -43.54 -6.71
CA VAL A 844 12.55 -42.08 -6.63
C VAL A 844 11.60 -41.55 -5.56
N ARG A 845 12.12 -40.69 -4.68
CA ARG A 845 11.41 -40.17 -3.50
C ARG A 845 10.81 -38.78 -3.73
N GLY A 846 11.51 -37.94 -4.51
CA GLY A 846 11.11 -36.55 -4.76
C GLY A 846 10.78 -36.28 -6.23
N MET A 847 9.75 -35.48 -6.46
CA MET A 847 9.31 -35.06 -7.80
C MET A 847 9.45 -33.54 -7.90
N MET A 848 10.37 -33.07 -8.76
CA MET A 848 10.52 -31.65 -9.08
C MET A 848 9.66 -31.32 -10.29
N CYS A 849 8.54 -30.63 -10.05
CA CYS A 849 7.41 -30.60 -10.97
C CYS A 849 7.15 -29.22 -11.55
N ALA A 850 6.98 -29.14 -12.87
CA ALA A 850 6.52 -27.91 -13.53
C ALA A 850 4.99 -27.84 -13.68
N GLN A 851 4.29 -28.96 -13.53
CA GLN A 851 2.83 -29.12 -13.56
C GLN A 851 2.33 -29.60 -12.19
N LEU A 852 2.70 -28.88 -11.14
CA LEU A 852 2.56 -29.33 -9.75
C LEU A 852 1.12 -29.68 -9.38
N GLN A 853 0.14 -28.83 -9.70
CA GLN A 853 -1.26 -29.07 -9.36
C GLN A 853 -1.77 -30.33 -10.06
N TYR A 854 -1.39 -30.51 -11.33
CA TYR A 854 -1.80 -31.68 -12.10
C TYR A 854 -1.20 -32.98 -11.56
N VAL A 855 0.11 -33.04 -11.37
CA VAL A 855 0.81 -34.30 -11.03
C VAL A 855 0.54 -34.79 -9.62
N ARG A 856 0.18 -33.91 -8.67
CA ARG A 856 -0.16 -34.29 -7.30
C ARG A 856 -1.49 -35.03 -7.19
N GLY A 857 -2.42 -34.81 -8.12
CA GLY A 857 -3.67 -35.56 -8.20
C GLY A 857 -4.63 -35.41 -7.00
N THR A 858 -4.35 -34.50 -6.07
CA THR A 858 -5.12 -34.30 -4.83
C THR A 858 -6.49 -33.64 -5.04
N THR A 859 -6.75 -33.12 -6.25
CA THR A 859 -8.04 -32.53 -6.62
C THR A 859 -8.33 -32.87 -8.08
N GLN A 860 -9.54 -33.37 -8.35
CA GLN A 860 -10.01 -33.55 -9.71
C GLN A 860 -10.25 -32.15 -10.32
N LEU A 861 -9.58 -31.89 -11.44
CA LEU A 861 -9.75 -30.65 -12.20
C LEU A 861 -11.11 -30.73 -12.93
N GLY A 862 -11.75 -29.57 -13.17
CA GLY A 862 -13.17 -29.46 -13.54
C GLY A 862 -13.66 -30.28 -14.74
N THR A 863 -14.98 -30.32 -14.96
CA THR A 863 -15.62 -31.15 -16.01
C THR A 863 -15.89 -30.41 -17.32
N THR A 864 -15.74 -29.09 -17.34
CA THR A 864 -16.00 -28.22 -18.51
C THR A 864 -14.79 -27.35 -18.76
N ASP A 865 -14.41 -27.14 -20.02
CA ASP A 865 -13.32 -26.22 -20.36
C ASP A 865 -13.49 -24.81 -19.76
N ASP A 866 -12.37 -24.14 -19.58
CA ASP A 866 -12.26 -22.77 -19.07
C ASP A 866 -11.48 -21.90 -20.07
N TRP A 867 -11.56 -22.22 -21.36
CA TRP A 867 -10.73 -21.62 -22.40
C TRP A 867 -11.03 -20.12 -22.61
N ASP A 868 -12.21 -19.65 -22.22
CA ASP A 868 -12.56 -18.23 -22.13
C ASP A 868 -11.62 -17.42 -21.23
N THR A 869 -11.03 -18.06 -20.20
CA THR A 869 -10.07 -17.38 -19.32
C THR A 869 -8.77 -17.03 -20.04
N SER A 870 -8.51 -17.65 -21.20
CA SER A 870 -7.23 -17.58 -21.90
C SER A 870 -6.04 -17.92 -20.99
N VAL A 871 -6.25 -18.81 -20.01
CA VAL A 871 -5.22 -19.33 -19.12
C VAL A 871 -5.11 -20.83 -19.33
N LYS A 872 -3.87 -21.30 -19.44
CA LYS A 872 -3.57 -22.72 -19.49
C LYS A 872 -3.91 -23.40 -18.18
N ALA A 873 -4.90 -24.29 -18.23
CA ALA A 873 -5.29 -25.08 -17.09
C ALA A 873 -4.18 -26.09 -16.71
N PRO A 874 -4.04 -26.42 -15.41
CA PRO A 874 -3.11 -27.45 -14.96
C PRO A 874 -3.30 -28.78 -15.69
N GLY A 875 -2.20 -29.36 -16.16
CA GLY A 875 -2.21 -30.64 -16.87
C GLY A 875 -2.51 -30.57 -18.35
N ASP A 876 -2.95 -29.42 -18.86
CA ASP A 876 -3.03 -29.22 -20.31
C ASP A 876 -1.60 -29.15 -20.87
N MET A 877 -1.28 -29.98 -21.85
CA MET A 877 0.10 -30.16 -22.30
C MET A 877 0.18 -30.46 -23.79
N GLY A 878 0.91 -29.61 -24.52
CA GLY A 878 1.31 -29.90 -25.88
C GLY A 878 2.22 -31.12 -25.98
N THR A 879 2.34 -31.65 -27.19
CA THR A 879 3.24 -32.80 -27.51
C THR A 879 4.73 -32.54 -27.28
N VAL A 880 5.15 -31.29 -27.14
CA VAL A 880 6.51 -30.88 -26.78
C VAL A 880 6.39 -29.83 -25.68
N LEU A 881 7.08 -30.07 -24.56
CA LEU A 881 7.03 -29.20 -23.39
C LEU A 881 7.86 -27.92 -23.65
N TYR A 882 7.55 -26.82 -22.95
CA TYR A 882 8.24 -25.53 -23.06
C TYR A 882 8.39 -24.97 -24.49
N THR A 883 7.45 -25.28 -25.38
CA THR A 883 7.53 -24.87 -26.78
C THR A 883 6.31 -24.04 -27.17
N ASN A 884 6.52 -22.74 -27.40
CA ASN A 884 5.45 -21.79 -27.73
C ASN A 884 4.64 -22.20 -28.97
N ASN A 885 5.27 -22.73 -30.02
CA ASN A 885 4.59 -23.06 -31.27
C ASN A 885 3.72 -24.32 -31.19
N ARG A 886 3.92 -25.17 -30.17
CA ARG A 886 3.16 -26.42 -29.94
C ARG A 886 2.26 -26.35 -28.70
N ALA A 887 2.18 -25.19 -28.05
CA ALA A 887 1.23 -24.92 -26.98
C ALA A 887 -0.19 -24.77 -27.54
N LEU A 888 -1.18 -25.05 -26.70
CA LEU A 888 -2.58 -24.73 -26.99
C LEU A 888 -2.75 -23.21 -27.08
N LYS A 889 -3.48 -22.72 -28.08
CA LYS A 889 -3.71 -21.30 -28.33
C LYS A 889 -5.15 -20.95 -28.05
N TYR A 890 -5.37 -19.78 -27.45
CA TYR A 890 -6.69 -19.27 -27.08
C TYR A 890 -7.08 -18.19 -28.08
N ALA A 891 -8.22 -18.36 -28.75
CA ALA A 891 -8.65 -17.44 -29.81
C ALA A 891 -9.41 -16.21 -29.27
N GLY A 892 -9.74 -16.18 -27.97
CA GLY A 892 -10.50 -15.10 -27.33
C GLY A 892 -12.02 -15.17 -27.53
N ASP A 893 -12.51 -16.13 -28.32
CA ASP A 893 -13.94 -16.43 -28.53
C ASP A 893 -14.41 -17.68 -27.77
N GLY A 894 -13.64 -18.11 -26.77
CA GLY A 894 -13.82 -19.37 -26.06
C GLY A 894 -13.30 -20.61 -26.78
N SER A 895 -12.77 -20.45 -28.01
CA SER A 895 -12.16 -21.56 -28.73
C SER A 895 -10.64 -21.64 -28.57
N VAL A 896 -10.14 -22.86 -28.75
CA VAL A 896 -8.71 -23.16 -28.81
C VAL A 896 -8.28 -23.76 -30.14
N HIS A 897 -7.03 -23.54 -30.50
CA HIS A 897 -6.42 -24.03 -31.74
C HIS A 897 -4.91 -24.25 -31.57
N PHE A 898 -4.24 -24.61 -32.67
CA PHE A 898 -2.79 -24.74 -32.74
C PHE A 898 -2.21 -23.84 -33.85
N ASP A 899 -0.99 -23.34 -33.64
CA ASP A 899 -0.23 -22.54 -34.62
C ASP A 899 0.75 -23.37 -35.47
N VAL A 900 0.71 -24.70 -35.34
CA VAL A 900 1.49 -25.63 -36.16
C VAL A 900 0.64 -26.81 -36.60
N VAL A 901 0.95 -27.33 -37.78
CA VAL A 901 0.32 -28.54 -38.34
C VAL A 901 0.74 -29.79 -37.55
N GLY A 902 -0.13 -30.81 -37.54
CA GLY A 902 0.13 -32.08 -36.84
C GLY A 902 0.35 -31.94 -35.33
N ALA A 903 -0.21 -30.88 -34.72
CA ALA A 903 -0.16 -30.66 -33.28
C ALA A 903 -1.23 -31.48 -32.55
N ALA A 904 -0.92 -31.83 -31.30
CA ALA A 904 -1.88 -32.35 -30.35
C ALA A 904 -1.54 -31.82 -28.96
N ALA A 905 -2.55 -31.77 -28.10
CA ALA A 905 -2.40 -31.43 -26.69
C ALA A 905 -3.27 -32.34 -25.83
N LEU A 906 -2.69 -32.86 -24.75
CA LEU A 906 -3.42 -33.47 -23.65
C LEU A 906 -4.27 -32.38 -23.00
N ILE A 907 -5.53 -32.68 -22.74
CA ILE A 907 -6.41 -31.85 -21.91
C ILE A 907 -6.53 -32.53 -20.54
N GLY A 908 -5.45 -32.42 -19.76
CA GLY A 908 -5.31 -33.10 -18.48
C GLY A 908 -6.29 -32.55 -17.45
N SER A 909 -6.67 -31.28 -17.60
CA SER A 909 -7.63 -30.59 -16.74
C SER A 909 -9.06 -31.14 -16.83
N ARG A 910 -9.39 -31.86 -17.92
CA ARG A 910 -10.72 -32.46 -18.20
C ARG A 910 -10.70 -33.97 -18.33
N SER A 911 -9.55 -34.59 -18.01
CA SER A 911 -9.40 -36.03 -18.07
C SER A 911 -9.99 -36.71 -16.82
N LEU A 912 -10.58 -37.90 -16.99
CA LEU A 912 -11.08 -38.76 -15.91
C LEU A 912 -10.13 -39.95 -15.72
N PRO A 913 -9.13 -39.89 -14.83
CA PRO A 913 -8.13 -40.95 -14.72
C PRO A 913 -8.74 -42.32 -14.36
N THR A 914 -9.84 -42.30 -13.61
CA THR A 914 -10.59 -43.49 -13.20
C THR A 914 -11.83 -43.63 -14.08
N PHE A 915 -12.02 -44.80 -14.67
CA PHE A 915 -13.22 -45.11 -15.44
C PHE A 915 -14.45 -45.19 -14.50
N PRO A 916 -15.52 -44.40 -14.73
CA PRO A 916 -16.72 -44.49 -13.92
C PRO A 916 -17.49 -45.80 -14.18
N THR A 917 -18.26 -46.27 -13.19
CA THR A 917 -19.00 -47.53 -13.25
C THR A 917 -19.88 -47.68 -14.50
N ASN A 918 -20.56 -46.62 -14.91
CA ASN A 918 -21.44 -46.60 -16.09
C ASN A 918 -20.76 -46.05 -17.34
N GLY A 919 -19.49 -45.64 -17.22
CA GLY A 919 -18.76 -44.94 -18.27
C GLY A 919 -18.81 -43.42 -18.19
N TYR A 920 -18.42 -42.76 -19.28
CA TYR A 920 -18.35 -41.30 -19.36
C TYR A 920 -18.78 -40.78 -20.73
N ARG A 921 -19.17 -39.50 -20.75
CA ARG A 921 -19.57 -38.73 -21.92
C ARG A 921 -18.57 -37.62 -22.19
N ILE A 922 -18.24 -37.42 -23.46
CA ILE A 922 -17.52 -36.26 -23.97
C ILE A 922 -18.44 -35.50 -24.92
N LEU A 923 -18.66 -34.21 -24.65
CA LEU A 923 -19.27 -33.28 -25.59
C LEU A 923 -18.20 -32.30 -26.06
N PHE A 924 -18.18 -31.94 -27.33
CA PHE A 924 -17.35 -30.86 -27.83
C PHE A 924 -17.90 -30.30 -29.13
N LYS A 925 -17.55 -29.05 -29.43
CA LYS A 925 -17.70 -28.47 -30.76
C LYS A 925 -16.36 -28.39 -31.46
N MET A 926 -16.40 -28.52 -32.78
CA MET A 926 -15.23 -28.34 -33.63
C MET A 926 -15.60 -27.63 -34.94
N LYS A 927 -14.76 -26.71 -35.40
CA LYS A 927 -14.84 -26.10 -36.74
C LYS A 927 -13.50 -26.20 -37.44
N TYR A 928 -13.51 -26.06 -38.76
CA TYR A 928 -12.32 -25.78 -39.55
C TYR A 928 -12.30 -24.31 -39.94
N GLU A 929 -11.17 -23.62 -39.80
CA GLU A 929 -11.02 -22.21 -40.22
C GLU A 929 -11.24 -22.09 -41.73
N GLY A 930 -10.44 -22.81 -42.52
CA GLY A 930 -10.63 -23.10 -43.94
C GLY A 930 -10.87 -24.59 -44.17
N LEU A 931 -11.50 -24.96 -45.28
CA LEU A 931 -11.85 -26.37 -45.54
C LEU A 931 -10.58 -27.18 -45.91
N PRO A 932 -10.23 -28.24 -45.15
CA PRO A 932 -9.09 -29.09 -45.48
C PRO A 932 -9.37 -29.96 -46.70
N ALA A 933 -8.33 -30.57 -47.28
CA ALA A 933 -8.50 -31.47 -48.41
C ALA A 933 -9.45 -32.65 -48.04
N SER A 934 -10.11 -33.24 -49.03
CA SER A 934 -11.16 -34.26 -48.79
C SER A 934 -10.68 -35.49 -47.99
N ASN A 935 -9.37 -35.78 -48.03
CA ASN A 935 -8.70 -36.85 -47.30
C ASN A 935 -8.06 -36.38 -45.98
N GLU A 936 -7.89 -35.09 -45.73
CA GLU A 936 -7.35 -34.57 -44.47
C GLU A 936 -8.41 -34.54 -43.37
N HIS A 937 -7.97 -34.54 -42.11
CA HIS A 937 -8.86 -34.54 -40.95
C HIS A 937 -8.21 -34.02 -39.66
N ALA A 938 -9.08 -33.73 -38.70
CA ALA A 938 -8.78 -33.46 -37.30
C ALA A 938 -9.88 -34.08 -36.41
N GLY A 939 -9.70 -34.00 -35.09
CA GLY A 939 -10.66 -34.52 -34.12
C GLY A 939 -10.08 -34.57 -32.72
N ILE A 940 -10.48 -35.59 -31.95
CA ILE A 940 -9.97 -35.83 -30.59
C ILE A 940 -9.52 -37.28 -30.43
N ALA A 941 -8.54 -37.51 -29.55
CA ALA A 941 -8.18 -38.84 -29.08
C ALA A 941 -8.59 -39.00 -27.61
N PHE A 942 -9.06 -40.17 -27.22
CA PHE A 942 -9.62 -40.44 -25.88
C PHE A 942 -9.45 -41.92 -25.51
N GLY A 943 -9.90 -42.34 -24.32
CA GLY A 943 -9.79 -43.75 -23.92
C GLY A 943 -8.41 -44.14 -23.36
N LYS A 944 -7.41 -43.25 -23.41
CA LYS A 944 -6.02 -43.57 -23.02
C LYS A 944 -5.91 -43.83 -21.53
N VAL A 945 -5.19 -44.89 -21.16
CA VAL A 945 -4.95 -45.32 -19.77
C VAL A 945 -3.90 -44.48 -19.04
N ALA A 946 -3.08 -43.74 -19.78
CA ALA A 946 -2.05 -42.84 -19.26
C ALA A 946 -2.07 -41.48 -19.98
N ASP A 947 -1.49 -40.48 -19.34
CA ASP A 947 -1.36 -39.10 -19.81
C ASP A 947 -0.14 -38.88 -20.73
N ASP A 948 0.38 -39.96 -21.33
CA ASP A 948 1.41 -39.88 -22.37
C ASP A 948 0.86 -39.16 -23.61
N SER A 949 1.73 -38.42 -24.29
CA SER A 949 1.34 -37.60 -25.42
C SER A 949 0.77 -38.44 -26.57
N TYR A 950 -0.35 -37.97 -27.12
CA TYR A 950 -0.92 -38.51 -28.34
C TYR A 950 -0.29 -37.88 -29.59
N ARG A 951 0.04 -38.69 -30.61
CA ARG A 951 0.39 -38.21 -31.95
C ARG A 951 -0.25 -39.07 -33.04
N PHE A 952 -0.76 -38.39 -34.06
CA PHE A 952 -1.26 -39.03 -35.26
C PHE A 952 -0.08 -39.55 -36.11
N ASP A 953 -0.24 -40.70 -36.77
CA ASP A 953 0.77 -41.39 -37.61
C ASP A 953 2.10 -41.78 -36.94
N LEU A 954 2.14 -41.82 -35.60
CA LEU A 954 3.33 -42.22 -34.83
C LEU A 954 3.00 -43.28 -33.78
N ALA A 955 4.02 -44.01 -33.36
CA ALA A 955 3.90 -44.96 -32.26
C ALA A 955 3.55 -44.23 -30.96
N ASN A 956 2.39 -44.57 -30.40
CA ASN A 956 1.91 -44.02 -29.13
C ASN A 956 2.23 -44.99 -27.97
N PRO A 957 2.78 -44.53 -26.82
CA PRO A 957 3.12 -45.40 -25.69
C PRO A 957 1.92 -46.16 -25.12
N SER A 958 0.76 -45.50 -24.99
CA SER A 958 -0.50 -46.15 -24.61
C SER A 958 -1.53 -46.10 -25.75
N GLY A 959 -2.38 -47.14 -25.80
CA GLY A 959 -3.47 -47.23 -26.76
C GLY A 959 -4.69 -46.39 -26.37
N GLY A 960 -5.61 -46.21 -27.32
CA GLY A 960 -6.84 -45.44 -27.14
C GLY A 960 -7.70 -45.42 -28.39
N TYR A 961 -8.69 -44.53 -28.41
CA TYR A 961 -9.54 -44.24 -29.55
C TYR A 961 -9.19 -42.87 -30.14
N HIS A 962 -9.52 -42.66 -31.42
CA HIS A 962 -9.64 -41.31 -31.96
C HIS A 962 -10.86 -41.15 -32.86
N VAL A 963 -11.42 -39.94 -32.84
CA VAL A 963 -12.44 -39.46 -33.76
C VAL A 963 -11.75 -38.75 -34.91
N VAL A 964 -12.20 -39.03 -36.13
CA VAL A 964 -11.73 -38.41 -37.36
C VAL A 964 -12.91 -37.79 -38.06
N MET A 965 -12.87 -36.47 -38.28
CA MET A 965 -13.83 -35.75 -39.12
C MET A 965 -13.14 -35.24 -40.37
N ARG A 966 -13.40 -35.82 -41.54
CA ARG A 966 -12.73 -35.41 -42.80
C ARG A 966 -13.40 -34.19 -43.43
N GLY A 967 -12.63 -33.44 -44.24
CA GLY A 967 -13.17 -32.35 -45.07
C GLY A 967 -14.27 -32.79 -46.05
N SER A 968 -14.33 -34.10 -46.38
CA SER A 968 -15.37 -34.70 -47.22
C SER A 968 -16.72 -34.94 -46.53
N GLY A 969 -16.84 -34.78 -45.21
CA GLY A 969 -18.04 -35.18 -44.45
C GLY A 969 -18.00 -36.60 -43.90
N GLN A 970 -16.95 -37.36 -44.17
CA GLN A 970 -16.74 -38.68 -43.58
C GLN A 970 -16.33 -38.56 -42.11
N MET A 971 -17.16 -39.11 -41.22
CA MET A 971 -16.92 -39.24 -39.79
C MET A 971 -16.50 -40.68 -39.48
N GLN A 972 -15.42 -40.86 -38.73
CA GLN A 972 -14.88 -42.19 -38.42
C GLN A 972 -14.44 -42.31 -36.96
N LEU A 973 -14.51 -43.53 -36.44
CA LEU A 973 -13.98 -43.91 -35.13
C LEU A 973 -12.91 -45.00 -35.33
N TYR A 974 -11.75 -44.82 -34.72
CA TYR A 974 -10.65 -45.78 -34.78
C TYR A 974 -10.20 -46.22 -33.39
N THR A 975 -9.62 -47.41 -33.33
CA THR A 975 -8.72 -47.83 -32.27
C THR A 975 -7.27 -47.60 -32.67
N HIS A 976 -6.43 -47.35 -31.68
CA HIS A 976 -4.99 -47.23 -31.87
C HIS A 976 -4.27 -48.04 -30.77
N ALA A 977 -3.60 -49.12 -31.17
CA ALA A 977 -2.84 -49.95 -30.25
C ALA A 977 -1.53 -49.27 -29.78
N ALA A 978 -1.09 -49.61 -28.57
CA ALA A 978 0.20 -49.16 -28.06
C ALA A 978 1.34 -49.62 -28.99
N GLY A 979 2.29 -48.74 -29.30
CA GLY A 979 3.43 -49.01 -30.18
C GLY A 979 3.13 -49.09 -31.68
N SER A 980 1.85 -49.09 -32.09
CA SER A 980 1.46 -49.08 -33.52
C SER A 980 1.60 -47.68 -34.11
N THR A 981 1.98 -47.55 -35.39
CA THR A 981 1.95 -46.27 -36.12
C THR A 981 0.63 -46.04 -36.87
N THR A 982 -0.20 -47.08 -37.01
CA THR A 982 -1.47 -47.04 -37.76
C THR A 982 -2.65 -47.36 -36.86
N GLY A 983 -3.75 -46.61 -37.03
CA GLY A 983 -5.03 -46.93 -36.39
C GLY A 983 -5.87 -47.90 -37.22
N THR A 984 -6.80 -48.60 -36.55
CA THR A 984 -7.79 -49.49 -37.18
C THR A 984 -9.19 -48.88 -37.08
N ALA A 985 -9.85 -48.67 -38.22
CA ALA A 985 -11.22 -48.14 -38.22
C ALA A 985 -12.19 -49.18 -37.63
N ILE A 986 -12.97 -48.75 -36.64
CA ILE A 986 -14.00 -49.58 -35.98
C ILE A 986 -15.42 -49.07 -36.26
N GLY A 987 -15.55 -47.96 -36.99
CA GLY A 987 -16.81 -47.46 -37.51
C GLY A 987 -16.62 -46.29 -38.47
N THR A 988 -17.53 -46.14 -39.44
CA THR A 988 -17.50 -45.07 -40.44
C THR A 988 -18.93 -44.69 -40.82
N ALA A 989 -19.20 -43.39 -40.93
CA ALA A 989 -20.46 -42.85 -41.41
C ALA A 989 -20.21 -41.61 -42.29
N THR A 990 -21.13 -41.34 -43.21
CA THR A 990 -21.13 -40.11 -44.01
C THR A 990 -22.13 -39.12 -43.41
N THR A 991 -21.69 -37.88 -43.21
CA THR A 991 -22.51 -36.78 -42.68
C THR A 991 -22.50 -35.61 -43.67
N THR A 992 -23.32 -34.58 -43.44
CA THR A 992 -23.21 -33.30 -44.17
C THR A 992 -21.77 -32.79 -44.14
N ALA A 993 -21.17 -32.43 -45.27
CA ALA A 993 -19.78 -31.98 -45.30
C ALA A 993 -19.55 -30.74 -44.40
N PRO A 994 -18.38 -30.61 -43.75
CA PRO A 994 -18.04 -29.39 -43.01
C PRO A 994 -18.10 -28.16 -43.90
N VAL A 995 -18.47 -27.02 -43.32
CA VAL A 995 -18.39 -25.71 -43.96
C VAL A 995 -17.35 -24.88 -43.20
N ALA A 996 -16.47 -24.20 -43.94
CA ALA A 996 -15.45 -23.34 -43.34
C ALA A 996 -16.07 -22.32 -42.37
N GLY A 997 -15.47 -22.18 -41.20
CA GLY A 997 -15.94 -21.30 -40.12
C GLY A 997 -17.19 -21.78 -39.35
N GLN A 998 -17.87 -22.86 -39.76
CA GLN A 998 -19.08 -23.34 -39.10
C GLN A 998 -18.79 -24.42 -38.05
N TRP A 999 -19.42 -24.29 -36.89
CA TRP A 999 -19.30 -25.23 -35.79
C TRP A 999 -20.07 -26.52 -36.03
N MET A 1000 -19.43 -27.65 -35.75
CA MET A 1000 -20.04 -28.98 -35.70
C MET A 1000 -20.06 -29.44 -34.25
N SER A 1001 -21.12 -30.15 -33.84
CA SER A 1001 -21.31 -30.60 -32.45
C SER A 1001 -21.21 -32.12 -32.37
N PHE A 1002 -20.41 -32.61 -31.43
CA PHE A 1002 -20.14 -34.04 -31.27
C PHE A 1002 -20.44 -34.49 -29.84
N GLN A 1003 -20.93 -35.72 -29.73
CA GLN A 1003 -21.09 -36.45 -28.48
C GLN A 1003 -20.40 -37.81 -28.60
N ILE A 1004 -19.63 -38.18 -27.57
CA ILE A 1004 -19.02 -39.50 -27.43
C ILE A 1004 -19.45 -40.11 -26.10
N ASP A 1005 -20.08 -41.28 -26.13
CA ASP A 1005 -20.38 -42.06 -24.95
C ASP A 1005 -19.48 -43.30 -24.91
N VAL A 1006 -18.69 -43.42 -23.84
CA VAL A 1006 -17.82 -44.57 -23.58
C VAL A 1006 -18.44 -45.36 -22.44
N THR A 1007 -19.17 -46.43 -22.76
CA THR A 1007 -19.82 -47.32 -21.78
C THR A 1007 -18.93 -48.52 -21.48
N PRO A 1008 -19.23 -49.38 -20.49
CA PRO A 1008 -18.45 -50.60 -20.27
C PRO A 1008 -18.33 -51.52 -21.49
N THR A 1009 -19.30 -51.50 -22.41
CA THR A 1009 -19.37 -52.43 -23.55
C THR A 1009 -19.25 -51.77 -24.93
N GLN A 1010 -19.47 -50.45 -25.02
CA GLN A 1010 -19.59 -49.75 -26.31
C GLN A 1010 -18.87 -48.41 -26.32
N VAL A 1011 -18.53 -47.95 -27.52
CA VAL A 1011 -18.16 -46.57 -27.83
C VAL A 1011 -19.11 -46.03 -28.88
N ILE A 1012 -19.80 -44.94 -28.56
CA ILE A 1012 -20.85 -44.36 -29.40
C ILE A 1012 -20.42 -42.94 -29.76
N LEU A 1013 -20.23 -42.65 -31.04
CA LEU A 1013 -19.91 -41.32 -31.58
C LEU A 1013 -21.12 -40.78 -32.34
N SER A 1014 -21.62 -39.60 -31.96
CA SER A 1014 -22.72 -38.91 -32.62
C SER A 1014 -22.34 -37.50 -33.06
N ARG A 1015 -22.79 -37.09 -34.26
CA ARG A 1015 -22.78 -35.70 -34.71
C ARG A 1015 -24.19 -35.12 -34.58
N THR A 1016 -24.34 -34.12 -33.72
CA THR A 1016 -25.64 -33.67 -33.21
C THR A 1016 -26.14 -32.35 -33.81
N ASP A 1017 -25.31 -31.64 -34.57
CA ASP A 1017 -25.68 -30.39 -35.27
C ASP A 1017 -26.47 -30.61 -36.58
N VAL A 1018 -26.64 -31.86 -37.02
CA VAL A 1018 -27.29 -32.21 -38.29
C VAL A 1018 -28.62 -32.94 -38.06
N GLY A 1019 -29.56 -32.75 -38.99
CA GLY A 1019 -30.85 -33.44 -39.00
C GLY A 1019 -30.96 -34.41 -40.19
N PRO A 1020 -31.17 -35.73 -39.97
CA PRO A 1020 -31.14 -36.42 -38.67
C PRO A 1020 -29.72 -36.55 -38.09
N VAL A 1021 -29.61 -36.76 -36.78
CA VAL A 1021 -28.34 -37.05 -36.08
C VAL A 1021 -27.67 -38.26 -36.72
N VAL A 1022 -26.37 -38.19 -36.96
CA VAL A 1022 -25.59 -39.33 -37.50
C VAL A 1022 -24.77 -39.95 -36.38
N THR A 1023 -24.88 -41.26 -36.20
CA THR A 1023 -24.27 -42.01 -35.09
C THR A 1023 -23.47 -43.22 -35.60
N ILE A 1024 -22.32 -43.47 -34.97
CA ILE A 1024 -21.51 -44.69 -35.08
C ILE A 1024 -21.53 -45.36 -33.71
N THR A 1025 -21.97 -46.62 -33.66
CA THR A 1025 -21.89 -47.47 -32.46
C THR A 1025 -20.90 -48.59 -32.73
N ALA A 1026 -19.89 -48.73 -31.87
CA ALA A 1026 -18.92 -49.81 -31.93
C ALA A 1026 -18.93 -50.62 -30.62
N ASP A 1027 -19.17 -51.93 -30.73
CA ASP A 1027 -19.09 -52.90 -29.62
C ASP A 1027 -17.62 -53.24 -29.33
N ASN A 1028 -16.87 -52.25 -28.81
CA ASN A 1028 -15.44 -52.37 -28.53
C ASN A 1028 -15.11 -52.00 -27.08
N THR A 1029 -14.36 -52.86 -26.39
CA THR A 1029 -14.03 -52.76 -24.96
C THR A 1029 -12.55 -52.50 -24.67
N ASP A 1030 -11.74 -52.31 -25.71
CA ASP A 1030 -10.27 -52.34 -25.60
C ASP A 1030 -9.68 -51.26 -24.69
N TYR A 1031 -10.29 -50.06 -24.65
CA TYR A 1031 -9.75 -48.92 -23.91
C TYR A 1031 -10.81 -48.24 -23.04
N ARG A 1032 -10.50 -48.02 -21.75
CA ARG A 1032 -11.41 -47.39 -20.79
C ARG A 1032 -10.74 -46.35 -19.90
N GLY A 1033 -9.53 -45.90 -20.25
CA GLY A 1033 -8.95 -44.74 -19.58
C GLY A 1033 -9.71 -43.46 -19.95
N GLY A 1034 -9.59 -42.41 -19.14
CA GLY A 1034 -10.27 -41.13 -19.41
C GLY A 1034 -9.33 -39.98 -19.74
N TYR A 1035 -8.09 -40.26 -20.16
CA TYR A 1035 -7.22 -39.22 -20.73
C TYR A 1035 -7.60 -38.89 -22.17
N LEU A 1036 -7.69 -37.60 -22.47
CA LEU A 1036 -8.13 -37.10 -23.78
C LEU A 1036 -7.17 -36.05 -24.35
N HIS A 1037 -7.13 -35.96 -25.67
CA HIS A 1037 -6.30 -35.04 -26.42
C HIS A 1037 -7.08 -34.38 -27.55
N LEU A 1038 -6.85 -33.09 -27.77
CA LEU A 1038 -7.19 -32.43 -29.03
C LEU A 1038 -6.11 -32.74 -30.06
N THR A 1039 -6.48 -32.99 -31.31
CA THR A 1039 -5.52 -33.31 -32.37
C THR A 1039 -5.88 -32.65 -33.69
N ALA A 1040 -4.90 -31.95 -34.28
CA ALA A 1040 -5.01 -31.39 -35.63
C ALA A 1040 -4.97 -32.46 -36.73
N GLY A 1041 -4.74 -33.72 -36.37
CA GLY A 1041 -4.71 -34.86 -37.28
C GLY A 1041 -3.73 -34.65 -38.43
N SER A 1042 -4.23 -34.82 -39.66
CA SER A 1042 -3.46 -34.74 -40.90
C SER A 1042 -3.64 -33.41 -41.65
N VAL A 1043 -4.29 -32.41 -41.07
CA VAL A 1043 -4.45 -31.09 -41.71
C VAL A 1043 -3.08 -30.48 -42.05
N GLY A 1044 -2.79 -30.32 -43.34
CA GLY A 1044 -1.48 -29.90 -43.84
C GLY A 1044 -1.29 -28.39 -43.96
N SER A 1045 -2.34 -27.58 -43.73
CA SER A 1045 -2.30 -26.11 -43.86
C SER A 1045 -2.88 -25.41 -42.63
N LEU A 1046 -2.16 -24.39 -42.12
CA LEU A 1046 -2.65 -23.54 -41.02
C LEU A 1046 -3.88 -22.72 -41.39
N ALA A 1047 -4.08 -22.41 -42.67
CA ALA A 1047 -5.31 -21.75 -43.13
C ALA A 1047 -6.55 -22.64 -42.93
N ASN A 1048 -6.37 -23.95 -42.75
CA ASN A 1048 -7.43 -24.93 -42.56
C ASN A 1048 -7.47 -25.48 -41.13
N ARG A 1049 -6.82 -24.80 -40.17
CA ARG A 1049 -6.65 -25.35 -38.82
C ARG A 1049 -8.00 -25.62 -38.15
N PRO A 1050 -8.09 -26.68 -37.33
CA PRO A 1050 -9.25 -26.92 -36.51
C PRO A 1050 -9.27 -26.02 -35.26
N HIS A 1051 -10.48 -25.70 -34.82
CA HIS A 1051 -10.75 -25.07 -33.53
C HIS A 1051 -11.70 -25.95 -32.71
N TRP A 1052 -11.57 -25.91 -31.38
CA TRP A 1052 -12.45 -26.60 -30.44
C TRP A 1052 -13.03 -25.63 -29.41
N GLN A 1053 -14.26 -25.86 -28.97
CA GLN A 1053 -14.90 -25.16 -27.84
C GLN A 1053 -15.95 -26.07 -27.18
N ASP A 1054 -16.49 -25.64 -26.05
CA ASP A 1054 -17.58 -26.32 -25.33
C ASP A 1054 -17.25 -27.80 -25.00
N LEU A 1055 -16.01 -28.07 -24.58
CA LEU A 1055 -15.56 -29.39 -24.16
C LEU A 1055 -16.09 -29.70 -22.75
N ILE A 1056 -16.95 -30.70 -22.67
CA ILE A 1056 -17.54 -31.19 -21.41
C ILE A 1056 -17.25 -32.68 -21.28
N VAL A 1057 -16.73 -33.10 -20.13
CA VAL A 1057 -16.45 -34.49 -19.79
C VAL A 1057 -17.11 -34.85 -18.46
N THR A 1058 -18.08 -35.76 -18.50
CA THR A 1058 -18.87 -36.14 -17.31
C THR A 1058 -19.05 -37.65 -17.22
N PRO A 1059 -19.16 -38.22 -16.02
CA PRO A 1059 -19.68 -39.59 -15.85
C PRO A 1059 -21.06 -39.76 -16.50
N LEU A 1060 -21.36 -40.97 -16.98
CA LEU A 1060 -22.66 -41.37 -17.54
C LEU A 1060 -23.70 -41.73 -16.47
#